data_AF-A0A068NQS8-F1
#
_entry.id   AF-A0A068NQS8-F1
#
_cell.length_a   1.000
_cell.length_b   1.000
_cell.length_c   1.000
_cell.angle_alpha   90.00
_cell.angle_beta   90.00
_cell.angle_gamma   90.00
#
_symmetry.space_group_name_H-M   'P 1'
#
loop_
_entity.id
_entity.type
_entity.pdbx_description
1 polymer ?
#
loop_
_entity_poly.entity_id
_entity_poly.type
_entity_poly.pdbx_seq_one_letter_code
_entity_poly.pdbx_strand_id
1 'polypeptide(L)'
;MLGCAIAAVMAAGTSAHAQGAKKREIIVWGIAMDANGKGQDAVIHEFERRHPDIKVRLLSMGAGNMDPQKLMTSIVGNVAPDIINQDRFTLSDWASRGAFRSLDDLIERDKNEPLSPKKEQYYPAAWSEAQYEGKIYGIPTGADDRLLYYNKKIFRESADKLRAAGCDPDRAPRTWPELIKYSRALTEWNSDGTLKRVGFAPNYGNAWLYIYAFENNASFMSADGRKCTLDTPPAEEALQFMVDGYDALKKDPQDSRSGYEVSKAFESGFLQKENDSFLLGKVAMKIDGNWILADPLGRYGLDLDFATAPPPVPEDRYNHKGRFANEKDQFITWIGGYSLCIPKGAKNPKDAWEYIKFATSTEGRVLQAKAQQAWEKHRGRFYVPGVSASSEANAVIFQQFRPADKKFADALKMHIDMMPVGRIRPATFVGQMLWNEHTTALETACLHKASPKDSLLSGQATVQRDLDAFYDRAQHPIVDLGILPKVFSALTLAAICALIIWFTRLRLGRLERNEAKWAYLFISPWVIGFLALTLGPMLASLFFSFTQYDVLNEARWVGFKNFADLFGADRDRIFKAFGNAVYLGGIGVPLGLFTGLSVALLLNTAAKGMRFYRTLFYIPAIVPTIASAVLWTWVLTPDANKGLINSYWTHTLTPWLGVAPPAWLQSADWSKNALIVQGIWGAGSGMLLWLAGLKGVSPTLYEASGIDGATPKQQFWKITFPQLSPIIFFNTVMGFIGAMQEFDRSYAMKPSSDGPIGPDNSMLTPVYVLFQNGFTFFKMGYASAIAWLIFAIIVALTFTQFRLAPKWVHYEAEK
;
A
#
# COMPACT_ATOMS: atom_id res chain seq x y z
N MET A 1 4.89 -41.50 -11.92
CA MET A 1 6.18 -41.58 -11.19
C MET A 1 6.16 -40.52 -10.09
N LEU A 2 5.26 -40.63 -9.11
CA LEU A 2 5.60 -41.13 -7.75
C LEU A 2 7.03 -41.66 -7.62
N GLY A 3 7.88 -40.94 -6.89
CA GLY A 3 9.22 -41.40 -6.54
C GLY A 3 10.27 -40.29 -6.47
N CYS A 4 10.07 -39.24 -5.68
CA CYS A 4 11.16 -38.33 -5.28
C CYS A 4 11.01 -37.68 -3.90
N ALA A 5 10.02 -38.07 -3.08
CA ALA A 5 9.77 -37.44 -1.76
C ALA A 5 10.22 -38.27 -0.54
N ILE A 6 10.94 -39.40 -0.72
CA ILE A 6 11.31 -40.31 0.39
C ILE A 6 12.84 -40.44 0.59
N ALA A 7 13.68 -39.71 -0.16
CA ALA A 7 15.15 -39.84 -0.07
C ALA A 7 15.86 -38.75 0.75
N ALA A 8 15.17 -38.05 1.66
CA ALA A 8 15.79 -37.05 2.55
C ALA A 8 15.90 -37.48 4.03
N VAL A 9 15.54 -38.73 4.36
CA VAL A 9 15.46 -39.20 5.77
C VAL A 9 16.53 -40.24 6.15
N MET A 10 17.42 -40.67 5.23
CA MET A 10 18.44 -41.69 5.55
C MET A 10 19.87 -41.30 5.14
N ALA A 11 20.34 -40.15 5.59
CA ALA A 11 21.76 -39.81 5.64
C ALA A 11 22.09 -38.99 6.89
N ALA A 12 21.64 -39.47 8.05
CA ALA A 12 22.06 -38.98 9.36
C ALA A 12 22.68 -40.14 10.14
N GLY A 13 23.88 -40.53 9.72
CA GLY A 13 24.68 -41.54 10.40
C GLY A 13 26.14 -41.12 10.35
N THR A 14 26.74 -40.98 11.53
CA THR A 14 28.17 -40.84 11.81
C THR A 14 28.87 -39.53 11.42
N SER A 15 28.66 -38.50 12.23
CA SER A 15 29.78 -37.66 12.71
C SER A 15 29.43 -37.10 14.09
N ALA A 16 29.81 -37.82 15.14
CA ALA A 16 29.78 -37.30 16.51
C ALA A 16 30.89 -36.25 16.65
N HIS A 17 30.58 -35.02 16.26
CA HIS A 17 31.22 -33.84 16.84
C HIS A 17 30.39 -33.40 18.03
N ALA A 18 31.05 -33.11 19.14
CA ALA A 18 30.43 -32.64 20.37
C ALA A 18 29.49 -31.45 20.11
N GLN A 19 28.18 -31.72 20.02
CA GLN A 19 27.16 -30.69 19.93
C GLN A 19 27.01 -30.09 21.33
N GLY A 20 27.60 -28.90 21.52
CA GLY A 20 27.19 -28.03 22.62
C GLY A 20 25.66 -27.86 22.59
N ALA A 21 25.03 -27.77 23.77
CA ALA A 21 23.58 -27.67 23.89
C ALA A 21 23.01 -26.64 22.90
N LYS A 22 22.04 -27.05 22.08
CA LYS A 22 21.42 -26.19 21.07
C LYS A 22 20.73 -25.03 21.80
N LYS A 23 21.25 -23.81 21.63
CA LYS A 23 20.67 -22.60 22.22
C LYS A 23 19.20 -22.47 21.87
N ARG A 24 18.39 -22.00 22.82
CA ARG A 24 16.99 -21.66 22.59
C ARG A 24 16.94 -20.42 21.69
N GLU A 25 16.21 -20.49 20.59
CA GLU A 25 16.17 -19.39 19.62
C GLU A 25 14.87 -18.60 19.78
N ILE A 26 14.99 -17.27 19.88
CA ILE A 26 13.86 -16.35 19.77
C ILE A 26 13.89 -15.66 18.40
N ILE A 27 12.77 -15.66 17.70
CA ILE A 27 12.62 -15.07 16.37
C ILE A 27 11.92 -13.72 16.50
N VAL A 28 12.55 -12.66 16.00
CA VAL A 28 12.03 -11.30 16.03
C VAL A 28 11.78 -10.82 14.60
N TRP A 29 10.55 -10.37 14.32
CA TRP A 29 10.16 -9.83 13.02
C TRP A 29 9.98 -8.30 13.07
N GLY A 30 10.16 -7.64 11.92
CA GLY A 30 9.81 -6.23 11.74
C GLY A 30 10.84 -5.21 12.25
N ILE A 31 12.06 -5.66 12.57
CA ILE A 31 13.19 -4.79 12.89
C ILE A 31 14.12 -4.72 11.69
N ALA A 32 14.42 -3.52 11.20
CA ALA A 32 15.29 -3.30 10.05
C ALA A 32 16.72 -3.82 10.32
N MET A 33 17.30 -4.53 9.34
CA MET A 33 18.64 -5.14 9.42
C MET A 33 19.68 -4.38 8.58
N ASP A 34 19.54 -3.05 8.45
CA ASP A 34 20.41 -2.24 7.61
C ASP A 34 21.59 -1.63 8.37
N ALA A 35 22.41 -0.83 7.68
CA ALA A 35 23.57 -0.16 8.26
C ALA A 35 23.24 0.82 9.42
N ASN A 36 21.96 1.11 9.66
CA ASN A 36 21.46 1.96 10.75
C ASN A 36 21.02 1.13 11.96
N GLY A 37 21.09 -0.21 11.88
CA GLY A 37 20.71 -1.14 12.95
C GLY A 37 21.81 -1.48 13.95
N LYS A 38 22.99 -0.85 13.89
CA LYS A 38 24.13 -1.21 14.77
C LYS A 38 23.86 -1.01 16.25
N GLY A 39 23.04 -0.02 16.59
CA GLY A 39 22.52 0.13 17.95
C GLY A 39 21.70 -1.08 18.40
N GLN A 40 20.87 -1.65 17.50
CA GLN A 40 20.08 -2.84 17.81
C GLN A 40 20.95 -4.09 17.95
N ASP A 41 21.96 -4.24 17.10
CA ASP A 41 22.94 -5.32 17.22
C ASP A 41 23.56 -5.31 18.61
N ALA A 42 23.95 -4.15 19.14
CA ALA A 42 24.55 -4.05 20.47
C ALA A 42 23.60 -4.49 21.59
N VAL A 43 22.32 -4.12 21.50
CA VAL A 43 21.28 -4.58 22.45
C VAL A 43 21.15 -6.10 22.40
N ILE A 44 21.11 -6.69 21.20
CA ILE A 44 21.03 -8.15 21.04
C ILE A 44 22.26 -8.84 21.63
N HIS A 45 23.47 -8.38 21.30
CA HIS A 45 24.70 -9.00 21.80
C HIS A 45 24.80 -8.92 23.33
N GLU A 46 24.42 -7.80 23.94
CA GLU A 46 24.41 -7.68 25.39
C GLU A 46 23.35 -8.56 26.04
N PHE A 47 22.18 -8.69 25.42
CA PHE A 47 21.15 -9.63 25.87
C PHE A 47 21.66 -11.08 25.81
N GLU A 48 22.22 -11.51 24.67
CA GLU A 48 22.80 -12.86 24.51
C GLU A 48 23.98 -13.11 25.44
N ARG A 49 24.72 -12.06 25.85
CA ARG A 49 25.78 -12.16 26.85
C ARG A 49 25.22 -12.44 28.25
N ARG A 50 24.08 -11.82 28.61
CA ARG A 50 23.38 -12.04 29.89
C ARG A 50 22.60 -13.36 29.91
N HIS A 51 22.16 -13.82 28.75
CA HIS A 51 21.40 -15.04 28.55
C HIS A 51 22.11 -15.96 27.54
N PRO A 52 23.23 -16.61 27.94
CA PRO A 52 24.09 -17.36 27.02
C PRO A 52 23.40 -18.56 26.34
N ASP A 53 22.29 -19.02 26.92
CA ASP A 53 21.44 -20.09 26.45
C ASP A 53 20.36 -19.64 25.44
N ILE A 54 20.16 -18.33 25.28
CA ILE A 54 19.23 -17.73 24.30
C ILE A 54 20.01 -17.15 23.12
N LYS A 55 19.44 -17.29 21.91
CA LYS A 55 19.93 -16.64 20.69
C LYS A 55 18.80 -15.86 20.02
N VAL A 56 19.04 -14.59 19.70
CA VAL A 56 18.06 -13.71 19.05
C VAL A 56 18.30 -13.71 17.55
N ARG A 57 17.28 -14.08 16.78
CA ARG A 57 17.32 -14.03 15.32
C ARG A 57 16.35 -12.99 14.80
N LEU A 58 16.90 -11.90 14.26
CA LEU A 58 16.13 -10.95 13.48
C LEU A 58 15.83 -11.55 12.10
N LEU A 59 14.56 -11.54 11.69
CA LEU A 59 14.15 -11.90 10.34
C LEU A 59 13.38 -10.75 9.72
N SER A 60 13.75 -10.41 8.48
CA SER A 60 12.98 -9.43 7.71
C SER A 60 11.60 -9.97 7.35
N MET A 61 10.59 -9.11 7.42
CA MET A 61 9.25 -9.40 6.93
C MET A 61 9.11 -9.23 5.41
N GLY A 62 10.14 -8.76 4.70
CA GLY A 62 10.11 -8.53 3.25
C GLY A 62 11.04 -7.38 2.86
N ALA A 63 10.58 -6.45 2.02
CA ALA A 63 11.29 -5.22 1.66
C ALA A 63 11.35 -4.17 2.80
N GLY A 64 11.48 -4.62 4.07
CA GLY A 64 11.69 -3.77 5.24
C GLY A 64 10.43 -3.37 6.04
N ASN A 65 9.23 -3.57 5.50
CA ASN A 65 7.96 -3.21 6.18
C ASN A 65 7.18 -4.43 6.69
N MET A 66 6.28 -4.20 7.66
CA MET A 66 5.35 -5.20 8.18
C MET A 66 4.44 -5.71 7.05
N ASP A 67 4.42 -7.02 6.85
CA ASP A 67 3.54 -7.70 5.88
C ASP A 67 2.37 -8.37 6.63
N PRO A 68 1.14 -7.83 6.50
CA PRO A 68 -0.04 -8.39 7.14
C PRO A 68 -0.33 -9.83 6.73
N GLN A 69 -0.11 -10.19 5.47
CA GLN A 69 -0.37 -11.53 4.94
C GLN A 69 0.60 -12.54 5.56
N LYS A 70 1.88 -12.18 5.63
CA LYS A 70 2.92 -13.02 6.22
C LYS A 70 2.68 -13.26 7.71
N LEU A 71 2.33 -12.22 8.48
CA LEU A 71 2.00 -12.37 9.89
C LEU A 71 0.77 -13.26 10.07
N MET A 72 -0.31 -12.96 9.36
CA MET A 72 -1.56 -13.72 9.42
C MET A 72 -1.36 -15.21 9.14
N THR A 73 -0.71 -15.54 8.02
CA THR A 73 -0.45 -16.92 7.62
C THR A 73 0.47 -17.64 8.59
N SER A 74 1.43 -16.95 9.22
CA SER A 74 2.29 -17.55 10.24
C SER A 74 1.55 -17.91 11.53
N ILE A 75 0.61 -17.07 11.97
CA ILE A 75 -0.22 -17.33 13.16
C ILE A 75 -1.13 -18.53 12.90
N VAL A 76 -1.83 -18.53 11.77
CA VAL A 76 -2.73 -19.62 11.36
C VAL A 76 -1.95 -20.92 11.13
N GLY A 77 -0.76 -20.84 10.55
CA GLY A 77 0.14 -21.97 10.32
C GLY A 77 0.86 -22.47 11.58
N ASN A 78 0.62 -21.88 12.75
CA ASN A 78 1.29 -22.18 14.02
C ASN A 78 2.84 -22.12 13.94
N VAL A 79 3.33 -21.14 13.19
CA VAL A 79 4.76 -20.86 12.95
C VAL A 79 5.06 -19.36 13.13
N ALA A 80 4.28 -18.70 13.98
CA ALA A 80 4.46 -17.28 14.31
C ALA A 80 5.86 -17.00 14.91
N PRO A 81 6.42 -15.79 14.70
CA PRO A 81 7.64 -15.38 15.41
C PRO A 81 7.36 -15.23 16.90
N ASP A 82 8.43 -15.20 17.70
CA ASP A 82 8.31 -15.00 19.14
C ASP A 82 8.02 -13.54 19.50
N ILE A 83 8.57 -12.61 18.72
CA ILE A 83 8.37 -11.15 18.87
C ILE A 83 8.11 -10.53 17.51
N ILE A 84 7.24 -9.53 17.46
CA ILE A 84 7.06 -8.65 16.31
C ILE A 84 7.16 -7.18 16.72
N ASN A 85 7.86 -6.39 15.91
CA ASN A 85 7.82 -4.94 15.98
C ASN A 85 6.62 -4.44 15.16
N GLN A 86 5.60 -3.94 15.85
CA GLN A 86 4.30 -3.60 15.30
C GLN A 86 4.05 -2.09 15.40
N ASP A 87 3.50 -1.50 14.34
CA ASP A 87 3.05 -0.11 14.40
C ASP A 87 1.85 0.00 15.34
N ARG A 88 1.92 0.92 16.33
CA ARG A 88 0.96 0.98 17.44
C ARG A 88 -0.47 1.26 16.99
N PHE A 89 -0.69 2.00 15.91
CA PHE A 89 -2.08 2.28 15.49
C PHE A 89 -2.86 1.07 14.97
N THR A 90 -2.14 0.04 14.50
CA THR A 90 -2.77 -1.21 14.03
C THR A 90 -2.80 -2.27 15.11
N LEU A 91 -2.15 -2.03 16.25
CA LEU A 91 -2.03 -3.00 17.34
C LEU A 91 -3.40 -3.40 17.89
N SER A 92 -4.34 -2.46 18.02
CA SER A 92 -5.72 -2.74 18.42
C SER A 92 -6.50 -3.57 17.40
N ASP A 93 -6.28 -3.35 16.10
CA ASP A 93 -6.87 -4.15 15.02
C ASP A 93 -6.41 -5.61 15.13
N TRP A 94 -5.10 -5.83 15.28
CA TRP A 94 -4.55 -7.18 15.48
C TRP A 94 -4.95 -7.82 16.81
N ALA A 95 -4.95 -7.05 17.90
CA ALA A 95 -5.34 -7.54 19.23
C ALA A 95 -6.81 -7.96 19.27
N SER A 96 -7.70 -7.19 18.64
CA SER A 96 -9.13 -7.50 18.57
C SER A 96 -9.43 -8.83 17.87
N ARG A 97 -8.56 -9.25 16.95
CA ARG A 97 -8.65 -10.53 16.23
C ARG A 97 -7.94 -11.67 16.95
N GLY A 98 -7.40 -11.43 18.15
CA GLY A 98 -6.66 -12.42 18.92
C GLY A 98 -5.30 -12.77 18.30
N ALA A 99 -4.71 -11.90 17.48
CA ALA A 99 -3.40 -12.14 16.88
C ALA A 99 -2.24 -11.95 17.86
N PHE A 100 -2.42 -11.12 18.88
CA PHE A 100 -1.46 -10.87 19.95
C PHE A 100 -2.01 -11.35 21.30
N ARG A 101 -1.14 -11.84 22.17
CA ARG A 101 -1.50 -12.09 23.57
C ARG A 101 -1.44 -10.78 24.36
N SER A 102 -2.28 -10.67 25.40
CA SER A 102 -2.05 -9.66 26.44
C SER A 102 -0.72 -9.93 27.15
N LEU A 103 -0.06 -8.86 27.58
CA LEU A 103 1.16 -8.87 28.37
C LEU A 103 0.89 -8.58 29.87
N ASP A 104 -0.35 -8.36 30.27
CA ASP A 104 -0.70 -7.99 31.65
C ASP A 104 -0.22 -9.04 32.67
N ASP A 105 -0.36 -10.33 32.35
CA ASP A 105 0.09 -11.42 33.23
C ASP A 105 1.62 -11.45 33.41
N LEU A 106 2.36 -11.08 32.36
CA LEU A 106 3.82 -11.00 32.39
C LEU A 106 4.30 -9.78 33.17
N ILE A 107 3.64 -8.64 32.99
CA ILE A 107 3.92 -7.40 33.71
C ILE A 107 3.64 -7.59 35.20
N GLU A 108 2.49 -8.18 35.56
CA GLU A 108 2.13 -8.40 36.95
C GLU A 108 3.07 -9.40 37.64
N ARG A 109 3.46 -10.48 36.93
CA ARG A 109 4.43 -11.46 37.43
C ARG A 109 5.78 -10.81 37.76
N ASP A 110 6.25 -9.92 36.89
CA ASP A 110 7.60 -9.33 36.97
C ASP A 110 7.59 -7.89 37.50
N LYS A 111 6.51 -7.42 38.13
CA LYS A 111 6.33 -6.01 38.54
C LYS A 111 7.45 -5.46 39.44
N ASN A 112 8.11 -6.34 40.19
CA ASN A 112 9.20 -6.01 41.11
C ASN A 112 10.58 -6.15 40.46
N GLU A 113 10.69 -6.66 39.23
CA GLU A 113 11.96 -6.79 38.56
C GLU A 113 12.46 -5.42 38.03
N PRO A 114 13.76 -5.14 38.10
CA PRO A 114 14.30 -3.83 37.73
C PRO A 114 14.03 -3.39 36.29
N LEU A 115 14.03 -4.35 35.34
CA LEU A 115 13.86 -4.08 33.91
C LEU A 115 12.41 -4.21 33.43
N SER A 116 11.48 -4.54 34.32
CA SER A 116 10.07 -4.68 33.95
C SER A 116 9.49 -3.30 33.59
N PRO A 117 8.80 -3.15 32.44
CA PRO A 117 8.28 -1.86 32.00
C PRO A 117 7.16 -1.39 32.93
N LYS A 118 7.27 -0.16 33.42
CA LYS A 118 6.26 0.48 34.28
C LYS A 118 5.56 1.60 33.51
N LYS A 119 4.23 1.68 33.63
CA LYS A 119 3.40 2.67 32.92
C LYS A 119 3.91 4.10 33.10
N GLU A 120 4.40 4.44 34.28
CA GLU A 120 4.86 5.78 34.66
C GLU A 120 6.14 6.21 33.93
N GLN A 121 6.89 5.26 33.35
CA GLN A 121 8.11 5.52 32.58
C GLN A 121 7.82 5.99 31.15
N TYR A 122 6.56 5.91 30.71
CA TYR A 122 6.11 6.19 29.35
C TYR A 122 5.21 7.42 29.28
N TYR A 123 5.18 8.08 28.13
CA TYR A 123 4.17 9.10 27.89
C TYR A 123 2.78 8.47 27.88
N PRO A 124 1.77 9.08 28.53
CA PRO A 124 0.43 8.52 28.63
C PRO A 124 -0.19 8.14 27.29
N ALA A 125 -0.03 9.00 26.28
CA ALA A 125 -0.53 8.77 24.93
C ALA A 125 0.11 7.52 24.30
N ALA A 126 1.43 7.39 24.34
CA ALA A 126 2.15 6.25 23.77
C ALA A 126 1.79 4.91 24.45
N TRP A 127 1.61 4.92 25.78
CA TRP A 127 1.16 3.73 26.51
C TRP A 127 -0.28 3.35 26.15
N SER A 128 -1.18 4.34 26.10
CA SER A 128 -2.60 4.12 25.78
C SER A 128 -2.81 3.57 24.38
N GLU A 129 -2.00 3.96 23.39
CA GLU A 129 -2.10 3.47 22.01
C GLU A 129 -1.77 1.97 21.89
N ALA A 130 -0.98 1.44 22.84
CA ALA A 130 -0.65 0.02 22.91
C ALA A 130 -1.70 -0.82 23.68
N GLN A 131 -2.81 -0.21 24.12
CA GLN A 131 -3.88 -0.88 24.84
C GLN A 131 -5.10 -1.13 23.95
N TYR A 132 -5.78 -2.25 24.22
CA TYR A 132 -7.09 -2.57 23.63
C TYR A 132 -7.98 -3.19 24.72
N GLU A 133 -9.20 -2.66 24.88
CA GLU A 133 -10.13 -3.05 25.96
C GLU A 133 -9.49 -3.04 27.37
N GLY A 134 -8.64 -2.03 27.63
CA GLY A 134 -7.95 -1.85 28.92
C GLY A 134 -6.75 -2.75 29.17
N LYS A 135 -6.43 -3.68 28.25
CA LYS A 135 -5.28 -4.60 28.35
C LYS A 135 -4.12 -4.15 27.47
N ILE A 136 -2.89 -4.38 27.89
CA ILE A 136 -1.69 -4.03 27.10
C ILE A 136 -1.29 -5.21 26.19
N TYR A 137 -1.08 -4.94 24.90
CA TYR A 137 -0.70 -5.99 23.91
C TYR A 137 0.69 -5.80 23.30
N GLY A 138 1.37 -4.70 23.65
CA GLY A 138 2.75 -4.45 23.23
C GLY A 138 3.42 -3.42 24.12
N ILE A 139 4.75 -3.47 24.22
CA ILE A 139 5.52 -2.48 24.97
C ILE A 139 6.02 -1.40 24.00
N PRO A 140 5.64 -0.12 24.20
CA PRO A 140 6.10 0.99 23.36
C PRO A 140 7.64 1.07 23.28
N THR A 141 8.16 1.35 22.08
CA THR A 141 9.62 1.47 21.83
C THR A 141 10.00 2.89 21.41
N GLY A 142 10.03 3.17 20.11
CA GLY A 142 10.14 4.50 19.54
C GLY A 142 8.82 5.26 19.66
N ALA A 143 8.91 6.58 19.64
CA ALA A 143 7.77 7.44 19.43
C ALA A 143 8.10 8.50 18.39
N ASP A 144 7.13 8.79 17.55
CA ASP A 144 7.24 9.81 16.54
C ASP A 144 6.16 10.88 16.76
N ASP A 145 6.59 12.13 16.88
CA ASP A 145 5.76 13.30 17.05
C ASP A 145 6.04 14.31 15.92
N ARG A 146 5.13 15.26 15.70
CA ARG A 146 5.21 16.19 14.57
C ARG A 146 5.47 17.61 15.02
N LEU A 147 6.37 18.29 14.31
CA LEU A 147 6.68 19.71 14.49
C LEU A 147 6.62 20.45 13.16
N LEU A 148 6.45 21.77 13.22
CA LEU A 148 6.67 22.64 12.07
C LEU A 148 8.17 22.88 11.88
N TYR A 149 8.71 22.36 10.79
CA TYR A 149 10.04 22.68 10.30
C TYR A 149 9.96 23.87 9.35
N TYR A 150 10.87 24.84 9.51
CA TYR A 150 10.94 25.99 8.61
C TYR A 150 12.38 26.37 8.27
N ASN A 151 12.58 26.79 7.03
CA ASN A 151 13.88 27.18 6.50
C ASN A 151 14.15 28.66 6.80
N LYS A 152 15.04 28.93 7.75
CA LYS A 152 15.36 30.28 8.22
C LYS A 152 16.04 31.13 7.15
N LYS A 153 16.81 30.51 6.25
CA LYS A 153 17.41 31.21 5.12
C LYS A 153 16.34 31.77 4.20
N ILE A 154 15.34 30.96 3.84
CA ILE A 154 14.21 31.40 2.99
C ILE A 154 13.43 32.53 3.66
N PHE A 155 13.22 32.47 4.98
CA PHE A 155 12.54 33.53 5.73
C PHE A 155 13.30 34.85 5.67
N ARG A 156 14.63 34.82 5.84
CA ARG A 156 15.48 36.03 5.73
C ARG A 156 15.52 36.59 4.32
N GLU A 157 15.67 35.74 3.31
CA GLU A 157 15.67 36.15 1.90
C GLU A 157 14.31 36.73 1.47
N SER A 158 13.23 36.27 2.10
CA SER A 158 11.86 36.72 1.82
C SER A 158 11.34 37.73 2.85
N ALA A 159 12.22 38.35 3.65
CA ALA A 159 11.81 39.16 4.79
C ALA A 159 10.92 40.35 4.38
N ASP A 160 11.20 41.00 3.26
CA ASP A 160 10.38 42.11 2.77
C ASP A 160 8.99 41.65 2.32
N LYS A 161 8.90 40.48 1.68
CA LYS A 161 7.61 39.86 1.30
C LYS A 161 6.80 39.49 2.54
N LEU A 162 7.45 38.92 3.54
CA LEU A 162 6.82 38.57 4.82
C LEU A 162 6.32 39.83 5.54
N ARG A 163 7.15 40.87 5.68
CA ARG A 163 6.73 42.15 6.30
C ARG A 163 5.61 42.83 5.54
N ALA A 164 5.66 42.85 4.20
CA ALA A 164 4.60 43.39 3.36
C ALA A 164 3.28 42.63 3.52
N ALA A 165 3.34 41.32 3.72
CA ALA A 165 2.18 40.54 4.09
C ALA A 165 1.72 40.84 5.52
N GLY A 166 2.56 41.40 6.40
CA GLY A 166 2.29 41.55 7.84
C GLY A 166 2.59 40.28 8.62
N CYS A 167 3.59 39.54 8.18
CA CYS A 167 4.21 38.40 8.85
C CYS A 167 5.55 38.82 9.47
N ASP A 168 6.01 38.06 10.45
CA ASP A 168 7.27 38.31 11.15
C ASP A 168 8.36 37.39 10.58
N PRO A 169 9.40 37.93 9.91
CA PRO A 169 10.43 37.10 9.29
C PRO A 169 11.34 36.37 10.27
N ASP A 170 11.33 36.74 11.56
CA ASP A 170 12.25 36.21 12.56
C ASP A 170 11.66 35.05 13.39
N ARG A 171 10.37 34.71 13.18
CA ARG A 171 9.69 33.61 13.88
C ARG A 171 8.79 32.78 12.97
N ALA A 172 8.45 31.58 13.42
CA ALA A 172 7.48 30.71 12.77
C ALA A 172 6.02 31.21 12.98
N PRO A 173 5.08 30.84 12.08
CA PRO A 173 3.64 31.02 12.32
C PRO A 173 3.18 30.17 13.51
N ARG A 174 2.19 30.67 14.26
CA ARG A 174 1.64 29.98 15.46
C ARG A 174 0.19 29.57 15.31
N THR A 175 -0.54 30.21 14.39
CA THR A 175 -1.94 29.92 14.12
C THR A 175 -2.16 29.49 12.67
N TRP A 176 -3.26 28.80 12.41
CA TRP A 176 -3.69 28.43 11.06
C TRP A 176 -3.78 29.64 10.09
N PRO A 177 -4.41 30.77 10.46
CA PRO A 177 -4.38 31.98 9.62
C PRO A 177 -2.95 32.52 9.38
N GLU A 178 -2.09 32.56 10.41
CA GLU A 178 -0.68 32.93 10.22
C GLU A 178 -0.01 31.97 9.23
N LEU A 179 -0.22 30.66 9.36
CA LEU A 179 0.42 29.66 8.50
C LEU A 179 0.07 29.83 7.01
N ILE A 180 -1.21 30.03 6.66
CA ILE A 180 -1.63 30.31 5.27
C ILE A 180 -1.01 31.63 4.77
N LYS A 181 -0.95 32.65 5.63
CA LYS A 181 -0.38 33.96 5.28
C LYS A 181 1.11 33.88 4.97
N TYR A 182 1.88 33.16 5.79
CA TYR A 182 3.29 32.87 5.50
C TYR A 182 3.42 32.01 4.24
N SER A 183 2.54 31.02 4.04
CA SER A 183 2.55 30.17 2.84
C SER A 183 2.46 30.99 1.56
N ARG A 184 1.48 31.90 1.48
CA ARG A 184 1.29 32.79 0.31
C ARG A 184 2.50 33.68 0.06
N ALA A 185 3.07 34.28 1.11
CA ALA A 185 4.21 35.19 1.00
C ALA A 185 5.51 34.47 0.55
N LEU A 186 5.66 33.20 0.90
CA LEU A 186 6.87 32.40 0.61
C LEU A 186 6.78 31.58 -0.68
N THR A 187 5.57 31.42 -1.24
CA THR A 187 5.34 30.69 -2.49
C THR A 187 5.87 31.51 -3.68
N GLU A 188 6.58 30.82 -4.59
CA GLU A 188 7.12 31.41 -5.81
C GLU A 188 6.73 30.56 -7.02
N TRP A 189 6.49 31.24 -8.14
CA TRP A 189 6.11 30.62 -9.40
C TRP A 189 7.15 30.95 -10.48
N ASN A 190 7.32 30.02 -11.42
CA ASN A 190 8.08 30.24 -12.64
C ASN A 190 7.29 31.13 -13.61
N SER A 191 7.96 31.60 -14.66
CA SER A 191 7.35 32.43 -15.71
C SER A 191 6.24 31.68 -16.46
N ASP A 192 6.35 30.36 -16.60
CA ASP A 192 5.35 29.49 -17.23
C ASP A 192 4.12 29.19 -16.33
N GLY A 193 4.08 29.73 -15.11
CA GLY A 193 2.99 29.53 -14.16
C GLY A 193 3.12 28.29 -13.27
N THR A 194 4.12 27.44 -13.47
CA THR A 194 4.39 26.30 -12.59
C THR A 194 4.97 26.74 -11.24
N LEU A 195 4.78 25.94 -10.19
CA LEU A 195 5.37 26.20 -8.88
C LEU A 195 6.90 26.06 -8.94
N LYS A 196 7.60 27.06 -8.42
CA LYS A 196 9.06 27.05 -8.22
C LYS A 196 9.40 26.65 -6.79
N ARG A 197 8.66 27.21 -5.82
CA ARG A 197 8.78 26.95 -4.40
C ARG A 197 7.42 27.08 -3.75
N VAL A 198 7.09 26.17 -2.84
CA VAL A 198 5.90 26.25 -2.01
C VAL A 198 6.26 26.79 -0.63
N GLY A 199 5.45 27.71 -0.12
CA GLY A 199 5.57 28.19 1.26
C GLY A 199 5.22 27.09 2.25
N PHE A 200 4.02 26.54 2.14
CA PHE A 200 3.53 25.40 2.92
C PHE A 200 2.40 24.68 2.17
N ALA A 201 2.48 23.35 2.07
CA ALA A 201 1.40 22.49 1.57
C ALA A 201 0.90 21.61 2.73
N PRO A 202 -0.41 21.61 3.05
CA PRO A 202 -0.95 20.99 4.28
C PRO A 202 -0.52 19.55 4.55
N ASN A 203 -0.31 18.71 3.53
CA ASN A 203 0.08 17.31 3.70
C ASN A 203 1.37 16.93 2.96
N TYR A 204 2.29 17.87 2.72
CA TYR A 204 3.58 17.58 2.06
C TYR A 204 4.62 16.93 3.01
N GLY A 205 4.44 17.02 4.33
CA GLY A 205 5.18 16.25 5.32
C GLY A 205 4.34 15.09 5.87
N ASN A 206 4.22 15.00 7.20
CA ASN A 206 3.44 13.96 7.86
C ASN A 206 2.40 14.53 8.83
N ALA A 207 1.56 15.45 8.33
CA ALA A 207 0.50 16.08 9.10
C ALA A 207 -0.79 15.24 9.10
N TRP A 208 -1.30 14.94 7.90
CA TRP A 208 -2.64 14.41 7.63
C TRP A 208 -3.75 15.27 8.24
N LEU A 209 -5.02 14.94 7.97
CA LEU A 209 -6.13 15.60 8.68
C LEU A 209 -6.06 15.34 10.21
N TYR A 210 -5.33 14.32 10.67
CA TYR A 210 -5.25 14.00 12.10
C TYR A 210 -4.68 15.14 12.93
N ILE A 211 -3.57 15.74 12.52
CA ILE A 211 -2.95 16.79 13.32
C ILE A 211 -3.90 17.99 13.46
N TYR A 212 -4.50 18.44 12.36
CA TYR A 212 -5.39 19.59 12.34
C TYR A 212 -6.69 19.32 13.10
N ALA A 213 -7.24 18.12 12.96
CA ALA A 213 -8.45 17.72 13.68
C ALA A 213 -8.18 17.63 15.19
N PHE A 214 -7.04 17.08 15.62
CA PHE A 214 -6.64 17.04 17.03
C PHE A 214 -6.40 18.45 17.60
N GLU A 215 -5.73 19.32 16.85
CA GLU A 215 -5.59 20.72 17.20
C GLU A 215 -6.95 21.42 17.34
N ASN A 216 -8.00 20.95 16.66
CA ASN A 216 -9.34 21.51 16.78
C ASN A 216 -10.26 20.80 17.80
N ASN A 217 -9.77 19.80 18.55
CA ASN A 217 -10.55 18.93 19.45
C ASN A 217 -11.56 17.99 18.77
N ALA A 218 -11.30 17.59 17.53
CA ALA A 218 -12.02 16.46 16.96
C ALA A 218 -11.60 15.15 17.65
N SER A 219 -12.56 14.28 17.88
CA SER A 219 -12.32 12.86 18.15
C SER A 219 -12.80 12.06 16.96
N PHE A 220 -12.12 10.96 16.63
CA PHE A 220 -12.52 10.08 15.53
C PHE A 220 -13.31 8.84 15.99
N MET A 221 -13.43 8.68 17.31
CA MET A 221 -14.21 7.62 17.95
C MET A 221 -14.86 8.12 19.24
N SER A 222 -16.03 7.56 19.57
CA SER A 222 -16.60 7.63 20.91
C SER A 222 -15.70 6.94 21.95
N ALA A 223 -15.81 7.35 23.22
CA ALA A 223 -15.01 6.84 24.32
C ALA A 223 -15.17 5.31 24.55
N ASP A 224 -16.33 4.75 24.21
CA ASP A 224 -16.61 3.31 24.30
C ASP A 224 -16.10 2.50 23.10
N GLY A 225 -15.52 3.15 22.08
CA GLY A 225 -14.99 2.47 20.91
C GLY A 225 -16.05 1.95 19.93
N ARG A 226 -17.33 2.36 20.06
CA ARG A 226 -18.46 1.80 19.28
C ARG A 226 -19.04 2.72 18.22
N LYS A 227 -18.83 4.03 18.31
CA LYS A 227 -19.31 5.00 17.31
C LYS A 227 -18.18 5.77 16.64
N CYS A 228 -18.07 5.66 15.33
CA CYS A 228 -17.19 6.50 14.53
C CYS A 228 -17.68 7.95 14.61
N THR A 229 -16.77 8.88 14.90
CA THR A 229 -17.03 10.32 14.96
C THR A 229 -16.14 11.09 13.99
N LEU A 230 -15.85 10.50 12.83
CA LEU A 230 -15.05 11.13 11.78
C LEU A 230 -15.68 12.46 11.29
N ASP A 231 -17.01 12.53 11.22
CA ASP A 231 -17.76 13.75 10.91
C ASP A 231 -18.18 14.47 12.20
N THR A 232 -17.45 15.52 12.54
CA THR A 232 -17.78 16.46 13.62
C THR A 232 -17.46 17.88 13.16
N PRO A 233 -18.14 18.92 13.70
CA PRO A 233 -17.84 20.31 13.31
C PRO A 233 -16.35 20.68 13.43
N PRO A 234 -15.60 20.26 14.47
CA PRO A 234 -14.16 20.49 14.51
C PRO A 234 -13.35 19.78 13.42
N ALA A 235 -13.74 18.56 13.02
CA ALA A 235 -13.08 17.84 11.94
C ALA A 235 -13.39 18.47 10.57
N GLU A 236 -14.62 18.95 10.37
CA GLU A 236 -15.04 19.69 9.18
C GLU A 236 -14.22 20.97 9.02
N GLU A 237 -14.12 21.78 10.08
CA GLU A 237 -13.31 23.01 10.11
C GLU A 237 -11.81 22.72 9.83
N ALA A 238 -11.27 21.63 10.39
CA ALA A 238 -9.89 21.21 10.13
C ALA A 238 -9.67 20.79 8.68
N LEU A 239 -10.62 20.06 8.09
CA LEU A 239 -10.54 19.67 6.69
C LEU A 239 -10.73 20.87 5.76
N GLN A 240 -11.62 21.80 6.10
CA GLN A 240 -11.76 23.06 5.38
C GLN A 240 -10.47 23.88 5.40
N PHE A 241 -9.78 23.95 6.55
CA PHE A 241 -8.47 24.58 6.62
C PHE A 241 -7.44 23.95 5.65
N MET A 242 -7.45 22.63 5.50
CA MET A 242 -6.58 21.97 4.52
C MET A 242 -6.96 22.34 3.08
N VAL A 243 -8.24 22.37 2.74
CA VAL A 243 -8.73 22.82 1.42
C VAL A 243 -8.24 24.24 1.13
N ASP A 244 -8.47 25.17 2.06
CA ASP A 244 -8.05 26.57 1.94
C ASP A 244 -6.52 26.70 1.82
N GLY A 245 -5.78 25.87 2.56
CA GLY A 245 -4.33 25.81 2.53
C GLY A 245 -3.77 25.34 1.19
N TYR A 246 -4.42 24.37 0.54
CA TYR A 246 -4.05 23.96 -0.81
C TYR A 246 -4.45 25.00 -1.86
N ASP A 247 -5.67 25.53 -1.79
CA ASP A 247 -6.13 26.56 -2.74
C ASP A 247 -5.32 27.86 -2.64
N ALA A 248 -4.69 28.12 -1.49
CA ALA A 248 -3.74 29.21 -1.34
C ALA A 248 -2.49 29.10 -2.25
N LEU A 249 -2.20 27.91 -2.80
CA LEU A 249 -1.07 27.67 -3.71
C LEU A 249 -1.40 27.96 -5.19
N LYS A 250 -2.67 28.22 -5.52
CA LYS A 250 -3.07 28.60 -6.87
C LYS A 250 -2.53 29.99 -7.21
N LYS A 251 -1.84 30.11 -8.36
CA LYS A 251 -1.38 31.40 -8.90
C LYS A 251 -2.57 32.24 -9.37
N ASP A 252 -3.50 31.59 -10.08
CA ASP A 252 -4.76 32.16 -10.53
C ASP A 252 -5.90 31.45 -9.78
N PRO A 253 -6.73 32.16 -9.00
CA PRO A 253 -7.91 31.59 -8.37
C PRO A 253 -8.86 30.89 -9.36
N GLN A 254 -8.87 31.29 -10.64
CA GLN A 254 -9.71 30.74 -11.71
C GLN A 254 -9.12 29.50 -12.40
N ASP A 255 -7.92 29.02 -12.02
CA ASP A 255 -7.37 27.76 -12.54
C ASP A 255 -8.39 26.62 -12.29
N SER A 256 -8.69 25.83 -13.32
CA SER A 256 -9.68 24.75 -13.23
C SER A 256 -9.21 23.60 -12.33
N ARG A 257 -7.90 23.48 -12.11
CA ARG A 257 -7.32 22.51 -11.17
C ARG A 257 -7.52 22.98 -9.73
N SER A 258 -7.75 22.03 -8.85
CA SER A 258 -7.68 22.26 -7.41
C SER A 258 -6.27 22.67 -6.97
N GLY A 259 -6.14 23.41 -5.87
CA GLY A 259 -4.82 23.69 -5.29
C GLY A 259 -4.06 22.41 -4.90
N TYR A 260 -4.79 21.34 -4.58
CA TYR A 260 -4.25 20.02 -4.30
C TYR A 260 -3.57 19.41 -5.53
N GLU A 261 -4.21 19.46 -6.70
CA GLU A 261 -3.61 18.98 -7.96
C GLU A 261 -2.37 19.79 -8.34
N VAL A 262 -2.40 21.12 -8.15
CA VAL A 262 -1.25 21.99 -8.39
C VAL A 262 -0.07 21.59 -7.47
N SER A 263 -0.35 21.32 -6.18
CA SER A 263 0.66 20.84 -5.24
C SER A 263 1.19 19.46 -5.63
N LYS A 264 0.31 18.49 -5.93
CA LYS A 264 0.72 17.11 -6.27
C LYS A 264 1.51 17.03 -7.57
N ALA A 265 1.21 17.86 -8.55
CA ALA A 265 2.01 17.98 -9.76
C ALA A 265 3.44 18.49 -9.43
N PHE A 266 3.58 19.48 -8.56
CA PHE A 266 4.88 19.97 -8.11
C PHE A 266 5.63 18.92 -7.28
N GLU A 267 4.92 18.22 -6.39
CA GLU A 267 5.47 17.19 -5.51
C GLU A 267 5.97 15.95 -6.26
N SER A 268 5.41 15.65 -7.43
CA SER A 268 5.83 14.51 -8.23
C SER A 268 7.30 14.58 -8.69
N GLY A 269 7.87 15.79 -8.77
CA GLY A 269 9.28 16.02 -9.07
C GLY A 269 10.19 15.90 -7.85
N PHE A 270 9.65 15.61 -6.66
CA PHE A 270 10.43 15.51 -5.45
C PHE A 270 11.12 14.16 -5.34
N LEU A 271 12.31 14.18 -4.75
CA LEU A 271 13.12 13.02 -4.51
C LEU A 271 13.38 12.89 -3.01
N GLN A 272 13.79 11.71 -2.57
CA GLN A 272 14.11 11.45 -1.17
C GLN A 272 15.61 11.70 -0.90
N LYS A 273 15.98 11.70 0.39
CA LYS A 273 17.36 11.76 0.88
C LYS A 273 18.09 13.04 0.48
N GLU A 274 19.23 12.95 -0.21
CA GLU A 274 20.03 14.11 -0.65
C GLU A 274 19.27 15.10 -1.52
N ASN A 275 18.17 14.66 -2.16
CA ASN A 275 17.34 15.47 -3.03
C ASN A 275 15.98 15.83 -2.39
N ASP A 276 15.87 15.72 -1.07
CA ASP A 276 14.68 16.14 -0.31
C ASP A 276 14.35 17.61 -0.59
N SER A 277 13.07 17.93 -0.78
CA SER A 277 12.69 19.25 -1.31
C SER A 277 12.71 20.35 -0.26
N PHE A 278 12.73 20.01 1.02
CA PHE A 278 13.02 20.96 2.10
C PHE A 278 14.52 21.32 2.12
N LEU A 279 15.41 20.33 1.91
CA LEU A 279 16.86 20.59 1.76
C LEU A 279 17.17 21.48 0.56
N LEU A 280 16.53 21.19 -0.58
CA LEU A 280 16.70 21.95 -1.82
C LEU A 280 16.01 23.33 -1.79
N GLY A 281 15.31 23.68 -0.70
CA GLY A 281 14.60 24.94 -0.57
C GLY A 281 13.39 25.10 -1.49
N LYS A 282 12.89 24.00 -2.08
CA LYS A 282 11.63 23.96 -2.84
C LYS A 282 10.40 24.02 -1.93
N VAL A 283 10.56 23.72 -0.64
CA VAL A 283 9.54 23.89 0.39
C VAL A 283 10.09 24.71 1.55
N ALA A 284 9.41 25.80 1.89
CA ALA A 284 9.87 26.72 2.94
C ALA A 284 9.49 26.26 4.35
N MET A 285 8.32 25.63 4.50
CA MET A 285 7.80 25.09 5.75
C MET A 285 7.13 23.73 5.52
N LYS A 286 7.28 22.80 6.48
CA LYS A 286 6.54 21.53 6.50
C LYS A 286 6.29 21.05 7.92
N ILE A 287 5.17 20.38 8.15
CA ILE A 287 4.93 19.64 9.39
C ILE A 287 5.40 18.21 9.19
N ASP A 288 6.36 17.76 9.98
CA ASP A 288 7.01 16.47 9.76
C ASP A 288 7.54 15.89 11.09
N GLY A 289 7.97 14.64 11.08
CA GLY A 289 8.33 13.92 12.29
C GLY A 289 9.81 13.96 12.68
N ASN A 290 10.12 13.52 13.90
CA ASN A 290 11.47 13.56 14.45
C ASN A 290 12.52 12.73 13.68
N TRP A 291 12.11 11.75 12.87
CA TRP A 291 13.01 10.92 12.08
C TRP A 291 13.84 11.75 11.08
N ILE A 292 13.30 12.88 10.60
CA ILE A 292 14.00 13.71 9.61
C ILE A 292 15.27 14.36 10.17
N LEU A 293 15.37 14.53 11.50
CA LEU A 293 16.57 15.07 12.13
C LEU A 293 17.78 14.18 11.91
N ALA A 294 17.60 12.86 11.97
CA ALA A 294 18.66 11.91 11.70
C ALA A 294 18.89 11.73 10.19
N ASP A 295 17.83 11.57 9.40
CA ASP A 295 17.87 11.41 7.94
C ASP A 295 16.57 11.97 7.33
N PRO A 296 16.61 13.01 6.46
CA PRO A 296 17.76 13.47 5.71
C PRO A 296 18.56 14.63 6.30
N LEU A 297 18.07 15.36 7.31
CA LEU A 297 18.72 16.60 7.77
C LEU A 297 20.13 16.35 8.32
N GLY A 298 20.30 15.37 9.22
CA GLY A 298 21.60 15.04 9.80
C GLY A 298 22.59 14.43 8.81
N ARG A 299 22.12 13.91 7.68
CA ARG A 299 22.96 13.27 6.65
C ARG A 299 23.38 14.19 5.52
N TYR A 300 22.46 15.02 5.07
CA TYR A 300 22.58 15.78 3.83
C TYR A 300 22.34 17.28 4.03
N GLY A 301 21.75 17.68 5.16
CA GLY A 301 21.34 19.05 5.47
C GLY A 301 22.12 19.70 6.60
N LEU A 302 23.37 19.31 6.85
CA LEU A 302 24.16 19.90 7.94
C LEU A 302 24.36 21.41 7.78
N ASP A 303 24.46 21.91 6.55
CA ASP A 303 24.58 23.35 6.27
C ASP A 303 23.22 24.05 6.14
N LEU A 304 22.11 23.31 6.22
CA LEU A 304 20.77 23.89 6.16
C LEU A 304 20.51 24.71 7.43
N ASP A 305 20.20 26.00 7.25
CA ASP A 305 19.75 26.85 8.34
C ASP A 305 18.24 26.69 8.53
N PHE A 306 17.85 25.75 9.38
CA PHE A 306 16.46 25.46 9.73
C PHE A 306 16.22 25.66 11.23
N ALA A 307 14.94 25.76 11.61
CA ALA A 307 14.49 25.64 12.98
C ALA A 307 13.13 24.92 13.03
N THR A 308 12.71 24.58 14.24
CA THR A 308 11.44 23.92 14.52
C THR A 308 10.57 24.74 15.45
N ALA A 309 9.26 24.64 15.29
CA ALA A 309 8.26 25.20 16.19
C ALA A 309 7.13 24.17 16.42
N PRO A 310 6.29 24.34 17.47
CA PRO A 310 5.06 23.58 17.58
C PRO A 310 4.21 23.73 16.30
N PRO A 311 3.47 22.69 15.91
CA PRO A 311 2.48 22.79 14.84
C PRO A 311 1.50 23.97 15.09
N PRO A 312 1.26 24.85 14.11
CA PRO A 312 0.32 25.95 14.28
C PRO A 312 -1.09 25.46 14.52
N VAL A 313 -1.81 26.07 15.46
CA VAL A 313 -3.14 25.63 15.90
C VAL A 313 -4.26 26.60 15.46
N PRO A 314 -5.55 26.28 15.63
CA PRO A 314 -6.62 27.27 15.48
C PRO A 314 -6.36 28.52 16.33
N GLU A 315 -6.71 29.69 15.81
CA GLU A 315 -6.48 30.96 16.52
C GLU A 315 -7.23 31.02 17.87
N ASP A 316 -8.41 30.40 17.94
CA ASP A 316 -9.16 30.28 19.19
C ASP A 316 -8.45 29.39 20.21
N ARG A 317 -7.76 28.30 19.79
CA ARG A 317 -6.94 27.50 20.72
C ARG A 317 -5.78 28.34 21.23
N TYR A 318 -5.05 28.99 20.33
CA TYR A 318 -3.88 29.79 20.70
C TYR A 318 -4.22 30.87 21.74
N ASN A 319 -5.43 31.45 21.64
CA ASN A 319 -5.92 32.49 22.54
C ASN A 319 -6.82 31.97 23.69
N HIS A 320 -6.97 30.66 23.86
CA HIS A 320 -7.89 30.04 24.83
C HIS A 320 -9.31 30.62 24.79
N LYS A 321 -9.91 30.67 23.59
CA LYS A 321 -11.27 31.18 23.35
C LYS A 321 -12.23 30.05 22.94
N GLY A 322 -13.53 30.31 23.06
CA GLY A 322 -14.57 29.39 22.60
C GLY A 322 -14.44 28.01 23.24
N ARG A 323 -14.36 26.96 22.41
CA ARG A 323 -14.25 25.56 22.85
C ARG A 323 -12.94 25.25 23.60
N PHE A 324 -11.95 26.15 23.55
CA PHE A 324 -10.62 25.96 24.15
C PHE A 324 -10.43 26.73 25.47
N ALA A 325 -11.46 27.42 25.98
CA ALA A 325 -11.33 28.32 27.14
C ALA A 325 -10.81 27.65 28.42
N ASN A 326 -11.09 26.36 28.61
CA ASN A 326 -10.68 25.59 29.78
C ASN A 326 -9.49 24.64 29.51
N GLU A 327 -8.91 24.72 28.32
CA GLU A 327 -7.81 23.83 27.96
C GLU A 327 -6.47 24.33 28.43
N LYS A 328 -5.67 23.42 28.99
CA LYS A 328 -4.31 23.71 29.45
C LYS A 328 -3.30 23.69 28.30
N ASP A 329 -3.55 22.85 27.30
CA ASP A 329 -2.62 22.63 26.19
C ASP A 329 -2.85 23.68 25.09
N GLN A 330 -1.97 24.67 24.99
CA GLN A 330 -2.01 25.67 23.92
C GLN A 330 -1.65 25.08 22.55
N PHE A 331 -0.71 24.13 22.52
CA PHE A 331 -0.28 23.44 21.30
C PHE A 331 -0.52 21.94 21.44
N ILE A 332 -0.78 21.30 20.30
CA ILE A 332 -1.03 19.86 20.19
C ILE A 332 -0.07 19.29 19.16
N THR A 333 0.37 18.06 19.37
CA THR A 333 1.04 17.26 18.35
C THR A 333 0.35 15.91 18.21
N TRP A 334 0.72 15.14 17.20
CA TRP A 334 0.28 13.77 17.01
C TRP A 334 1.44 12.81 17.27
N ILE A 335 1.22 11.86 18.17
CA ILE A 335 2.16 10.79 18.50
C ILE A 335 1.74 9.49 17.82
N GLY A 336 2.71 8.81 17.21
CA GLY A 336 2.63 7.40 16.87
C GLY A 336 3.86 6.66 17.37
N GLY A 337 4.15 5.52 16.74
CA GLY A 337 5.40 4.80 16.92
C GLY A 337 5.18 3.30 16.89
N TYR A 338 6.18 2.56 17.36
CA TYR A 338 6.16 1.10 17.33
C TYR A 338 6.12 0.51 18.74
N SER A 339 5.65 -0.74 18.82
CA SER A 339 5.68 -1.58 20.02
C SER A 339 6.24 -2.96 19.71
N LEU A 340 6.89 -3.57 20.69
CA LEU A 340 7.20 -5.00 20.64
C LEU A 340 6.02 -5.79 21.20
N CYS A 341 5.48 -6.70 20.39
CA CYS A 341 4.33 -7.54 20.71
C CYS A 341 4.73 -9.02 20.68
N ILE A 342 4.00 -9.86 21.42
CA ILE A 342 4.13 -11.32 21.36
C ILE A 342 2.93 -11.89 20.58
N PRO A 343 3.14 -12.47 19.38
CA PRO A 343 2.09 -13.13 18.63
C PRO A 343 1.48 -14.33 19.34
N LYS A 344 0.20 -14.58 19.08
CA LYS A 344 -0.46 -15.83 19.44
C LYS A 344 0.22 -16.96 18.67
N GLY A 345 0.58 -18.03 19.38
CA GLY A 345 1.35 -19.15 18.82
C GLY A 345 2.87 -18.98 18.87
N ALA A 346 3.39 -17.90 19.48
CA ALA A 346 4.81 -17.77 19.80
C ALA A 346 5.30 -18.98 20.63
N LYS A 347 6.45 -19.56 20.26
CA LYS A 347 6.96 -20.80 20.86
C LYS A 347 7.65 -20.55 22.20
N ASN A 348 8.32 -19.40 22.35
CA ASN A 348 9.13 -19.06 23.51
C ASN A 348 8.66 -17.74 24.16
N PRO A 349 7.39 -17.62 24.61
CA PRO A 349 6.84 -16.35 25.07
C PRO A 349 7.52 -15.80 26.34
N LYS A 350 8.14 -16.66 27.16
CA LYS A 350 8.91 -16.22 28.35
C LYS A 350 10.25 -15.59 27.94
N ASP A 351 10.98 -16.25 27.05
CA ASP A 351 12.27 -15.76 26.56
C ASP A 351 12.07 -14.48 25.72
N ALA A 352 10.98 -14.41 24.94
CA ALA A 352 10.55 -13.20 24.26
C ALA A 352 10.31 -12.04 25.23
N TRP A 353 9.65 -12.30 26.36
CA TRP A 353 9.41 -11.29 27.39
C TRP A 353 10.70 -10.78 28.04
N GLU A 354 11.66 -11.66 28.34
CA GLU A 354 12.98 -11.24 28.86
C GLU A 354 13.70 -10.29 27.91
N TYR A 355 13.66 -10.59 26.60
CA TYR A 355 14.22 -9.69 25.60
C TYR A 355 13.46 -8.37 25.51
N ILE A 356 12.12 -8.40 25.55
CA ILE A 356 11.31 -7.17 25.52
C ILE A 356 11.65 -6.28 26.72
N LYS A 357 11.70 -6.81 27.95
CA LYS A 357 12.11 -6.06 29.15
C LYS A 357 13.46 -5.36 28.93
N PHE A 358 14.47 -6.10 28.48
CA PHE A 358 15.80 -5.53 28.25
C PHE A 358 15.81 -4.49 27.13
N ALA A 359 15.23 -4.79 25.98
CA ALA A 359 15.27 -3.94 24.80
C ALA A 359 14.50 -2.61 24.96
N THR A 360 13.46 -2.58 25.82
CA THR A 360 12.67 -1.38 26.09
C THR A 360 13.07 -0.63 27.35
N SER A 361 13.94 -1.22 28.18
CA SER A 361 14.49 -0.56 29.37
C SER A 361 15.34 0.67 29.05
N THR A 362 15.44 1.63 29.99
CA THR A 362 16.35 2.77 29.91
C THR A 362 17.79 2.35 29.59
N GLU A 363 18.27 1.26 30.21
CA GLU A 363 19.59 0.69 29.95
C GLU A 363 19.75 0.24 28.50
N GLY A 364 18.83 -0.56 27.97
CA GLY A 364 18.87 -1.04 26.60
C GLY A 364 18.82 0.10 25.58
N ARG A 365 18.00 1.12 25.85
CA ARG A 365 17.88 2.33 24.99
C ARG A 365 19.16 3.19 25.00
N VAL A 366 19.80 3.35 26.15
CA VAL A 366 21.10 4.04 26.26
C VAL A 366 22.20 3.26 25.53
N LEU A 367 22.24 1.94 25.68
CA LEU A 367 23.18 1.08 24.95
C LEU A 367 23.00 1.20 23.43
N GLN A 368 21.76 1.17 22.96
CA GLN A 368 21.43 1.37 21.55
C GLN A 368 21.95 2.72 21.04
N ALA A 369 21.68 3.81 21.77
CA ALA A 369 22.12 5.15 21.39
C ALA A 369 23.65 5.25 21.35
N LYS A 370 24.33 4.73 22.38
CA LYS A 370 25.80 4.71 22.48
C LYS A 370 26.45 3.97 21.32
N ALA A 371 25.97 2.77 21.02
CA ALA A 371 26.51 1.96 19.94
C ALA A 371 26.25 2.59 18.57
N GLN A 372 25.06 3.16 18.35
CA GLN A 372 24.75 3.85 17.10
C GLN A 372 25.60 5.11 16.93
N GLN A 373 25.78 5.92 17.97
CA GLN A 373 26.64 7.10 17.93
C GLN A 373 28.10 6.71 17.59
N ALA A 374 28.64 5.68 18.24
CA ALA A 374 29.99 5.20 17.95
C ALA A 374 30.15 4.76 16.49
N TRP A 375 29.13 4.08 15.95
CA TRP A 375 29.09 3.66 14.55
C TRP A 375 29.04 4.82 13.57
N GLU A 376 28.15 5.79 13.77
CA GLU A 376 28.08 6.98 12.90
C GLU A 376 29.39 7.78 12.98
N LYS A 377 29.96 7.95 14.18
CA LYS A 377 31.24 8.63 14.37
C LYS A 377 32.38 7.93 13.61
N HIS A 378 32.44 6.60 13.65
CA HIS A 378 33.44 5.83 12.89
C HIS A 378 33.31 6.05 11.37
N ARG A 379 32.09 6.32 10.88
CA ARG A 379 31.82 6.62 9.45
C ARG A 379 31.96 8.11 9.11
N GLY A 380 32.39 8.94 10.07
CA GLY A 380 32.44 10.40 9.90
C GLY A 380 31.07 11.06 9.74
N ARG A 381 30.01 10.43 10.26
CA ARG A 381 28.63 10.90 10.14
C ARG A 381 28.16 11.56 11.43
N PHE A 382 27.31 12.57 11.27
CA PHE A 382 26.63 13.23 12.37
C PHE A 382 25.57 12.31 12.97
N TYR A 383 25.44 12.32 14.30
CA TYR A 383 24.50 11.49 15.03
C TYR A 383 23.45 12.34 15.73
N VAL A 384 22.18 12.00 15.51
CA VAL A 384 21.05 12.50 16.30
C VAL A 384 20.34 11.29 16.91
N PRO A 385 20.13 11.25 18.23
CA PRO A 385 19.39 10.16 18.85
C PRO A 385 17.90 10.22 18.46
N GLY A 386 17.30 9.05 18.27
CA GLY A 386 15.85 8.93 18.05
C GLY A 386 15.06 9.10 19.35
N VAL A 387 13.80 9.54 19.23
CA VAL A 387 12.90 9.74 20.36
C VAL A 387 12.24 8.40 20.75
N SER A 388 12.20 8.13 22.05
CA SER A 388 11.53 6.98 22.64
C SER A 388 10.13 7.32 23.14
N ALA A 389 9.28 6.31 23.23
CA ALA A 389 8.02 6.38 23.96
C ALA A 389 8.21 6.49 25.49
N SER A 390 9.40 6.18 26.00
CA SER A 390 9.74 6.34 27.41
C SER A 390 10.24 7.77 27.67
N SER A 391 9.54 8.48 28.56
CA SER A 391 9.92 9.82 29.02
C SER A 391 11.22 9.77 29.82
N GLU A 392 11.40 8.75 30.65
CA GLU A 392 12.63 8.47 31.40
C GLU A 392 13.82 8.26 30.45
N ALA A 393 13.68 7.37 29.46
CA ALA A 393 14.74 7.09 28.50
C ALA A 393 15.13 8.33 27.69
N ASN A 394 14.15 9.16 27.29
CA ASN A 394 14.41 10.41 26.58
C ASN A 394 15.22 11.40 27.43
N ALA A 395 14.91 11.53 28.72
CA ALA A 395 15.66 12.42 29.61
C ALA A 395 17.14 12.02 29.70
N VAL A 396 17.41 10.72 29.88
CA VAL A 396 18.78 10.19 29.98
C VAL A 396 19.52 10.28 28.64
N ILE A 397 18.86 9.90 27.54
CA ILE A 397 19.46 9.93 26.20
C ILE A 397 19.77 11.37 25.78
N PHE A 398 18.85 12.31 26.02
CA PHE A 398 19.09 13.72 25.69
C PHE A 398 20.27 14.28 26.49
N GLN A 399 20.39 13.95 27.78
CA GLN A 399 21.50 14.41 28.60
C GLN A 399 22.86 13.88 28.11
N GLN A 400 22.92 12.60 27.71
CA GLN A 400 24.19 11.94 27.35
C GLN A 400 24.57 12.11 25.87
N PHE A 401 23.59 12.18 24.97
CA PHE A 401 23.79 12.12 23.52
C PHE A 401 23.23 13.36 22.79
N ARG A 402 23.08 14.49 23.50
CA ARG A 402 22.68 15.77 22.91
C ARG A 402 23.52 16.08 21.67
N PRO A 403 22.91 16.42 20.52
CA PRO A 403 23.65 16.87 19.34
C PRO A 403 24.52 18.09 19.65
N ALA A 404 25.73 18.13 19.10
CA ALA A 404 26.66 19.25 19.31
C ALA A 404 26.20 20.53 18.59
N ASP A 405 25.58 20.38 17.42
CA ASP A 405 24.98 21.51 16.70
C ASP A 405 23.69 21.96 17.41
N LYS A 406 23.66 23.25 17.76
CA LYS A 406 22.56 23.88 18.49
C LYS A 406 21.21 23.71 17.80
N LYS A 407 21.12 23.78 16.47
CA LYS A 407 19.81 23.69 15.77
C LYS A 407 19.19 22.30 15.90
N PHE A 408 20.01 21.25 15.81
CA PHE A 408 19.58 19.87 16.02
C PHE A 408 19.26 19.59 17.48
N ALA A 409 20.03 20.14 18.41
CA ALA A 409 19.75 20.02 19.83
C ALA A 409 18.44 20.69 20.23
N ASP A 410 18.17 21.90 19.74
CA ASP A 410 16.94 22.65 20.00
C ASP A 410 15.73 21.93 19.38
N ALA A 411 15.88 21.40 18.16
CA ALA A 411 14.83 20.63 17.50
C ALA A 411 14.50 19.31 18.21
N LEU A 412 15.51 18.55 18.62
CA LEU A 412 15.31 17.33 19.40
C LEU A 412 14.63 17.63 20.75
N LYS A 413 15.04 18.73 21.41
CA LYS A 413 14.42 19.16 22.67
C LYS A 413 12.94 19.51 22.48
N MET A 414 12.61 20.24 21.41
CA MET A 414 11.23 20.59 21.07
C MET A 414 10.36 19.34 20.87
N HIS A 415 10.88 18.33 20.19
CA HIS A 415 10.17 17.05 20.02
C HIS A 415 9.88 16.39 21.38
N ILE A 416 10.91 16.28 22.24
CA ILE A 416 10.75 15.72 23.59
C ILE A 416 9.74 16.51 24.43
N ASP A 417 9.72 17.85 24.29
CA ASP A 417 8.83 18.74 25.03
C ASP A 417 7.38 18.72 24.54
N MET A 418 7.13 18.35 23.28
CA MET A 418 5.79 18.22 22.72
C MET A 418 5.14 16.86 23.01
N MET A 419 5.93 15.84 23.36
CA MET A 419 5.42 14.50 23.70
C MET A 419 4.33 14.45 24.79
N PRO A 420 4.36 15.25 25.88
CA PRO A 420 3.31 15.25 26.89
C PRO A 420 1.94 15.71 26.38
N VAL A 421 1.91 16.57 25.35
CA VAL A 421 0.67 17.14 24.77
C VAL A 421 0.23 16.43 23.49
N GLY A 422 0.86 15.30 23.16
CA GLY A 422 0.53 14.54 21.97
C GLY A 422 -0.81 13.81 22.08
N ARG A 423 -1.53 13.75 20.96
CA ARG A 423 -2.73 12.92 20.77
C ARG A 423 -2.38 11.69 19.96
N ILE A 424 -3.16 10.62 20.11
CA ILE A 424 -2.97 9.37 19.38
C ILE A 424 -4.19 9.10 18.51
N ARG A 425 -3.99 8.29 17.47
CA ARG A 425 -5.12 7.73 16.74
C ARG A 425 -5.94 6.83 17.69
N PRO A 426 -7.27 6.76 17.52
CA PRO A 426 -8.07 5.89 18.36
C PRO A 426 -7.61 4.43 18.23
N ALA A 427 -7.40 3.78 19.37
CA ALA A 427 -7.21 2.33 19.43
C ALA A 427 -8.55 1.64 19.16
N THR A 428 -8.76 1.21 17.92
CA THR A 428 -9.99 0.56 17.48
C THR A 428 -9.68 -0.61 16.55
N PHE A 429 -10.62 -1.55 16.41
CA PHE A 429 -10.44 -2.68 15.50
C PHE A 429 -10.54 -2.27 14.02
N VAL A 430 -11.19 -1.15 13.72
CA VAL A 430 -11.29 -0.57 12.37
C VAL A 430 -10.14 0.39 12.05
N GLY A 431 -9.01 0.32 12.75
CA GLY A 431 -7.94 1.34 12.66
C GLY A 431 -7.46 1.59 11.24
N GLN A 432 -7.24 0.53 10.45
CA GLN A 432 -6.83 0.65 9.04
C GLN A 432 -7.96 1.17 8.12
N MET A 433 -9.22 0.83 8.41
CA MET A 433 -10.36 1.34 7.64
C MET A 433 -10.57 2.83 7.91
N LEU A 434 -10.54 3.22 9.19
CA LEU A 434 -10.62 4.62 9.61
C LEU A 434 -9.52 5.46 8.95
N TRP A 435 -8.28 4.96 8.88
CA TRP A 435 -7.18 5.62 8.16
C TRP A 435 -7.47 5.82 6.66
N ASN A 436 -8.00 4.78 6.01
CA ASN A 436 -8.27 4.82 4.58
C ASN A 436 -9.41 5.80 4.25
N GLU A 437 -10.48 5.80 5.04
CA GLU A 437 -11.60 6.73 4.88
C GLU A 437 -11.22 8.17 5.26
N HIS A 438 -10.36 8.35 6.26
CA HIS A 438 -9.75 9.64 6.60
C HIS A 438 -8.94 10.22 5.44
N THR A 439 -8.10 9.40 4.80
CA THR A 439 -7.29 9.82 3.64
C THR A 439 -8.18 10.11 2.43
N THR A 440 -9.21 9.29 2.22
CA THR A 440 -10.17 9.47 1.12
C THR A 440 -10.97 10.76 1.30
N ALA A 441 -11.43 11.07 2.52
CA ALA A 441 -12.15 12.29 2.82
C ALA A 441 -11.28 13.53 2.57
N LEU A 442 -10.02 13.50 3.02
CA LEU A 442 -9.05 14.55 2.76
C LEU A 442 -8.91 14.83 1.26
N GLU A 443 -8.64 13.77 0.49
CA GLU A 443 -8.38 13.90 -0.94
C GLU A 443 -9.63 14.36 -1.71
N THR A 444 -10.80 13.81 -1.38
CA THR A 444 -12.07 14.15 -2.04
C THR A 444 -12.43 15.62 -1.85
N ALA A 445 -12.27 16.13 -0.63
CA ALA A 445 -12.51 17.54 -0.32
C ALA A 445 -11.45 18.45 -0.96
N CYS A 446 -10.17 18.09 -0.89
CA CYS A 446 -9.09 18.89 -1.48
C CYS A 446 -9.11 18.91 -3.02
N LEU A 447 -9.75 17.91 -3.66
CA LEU A 447 -10.04 17.88 -5.10
C LEU A 447 -11.35 18.59 -5.47
N HIS A 448 -12.06 19.20 -4.50
CA HIS A 448 -13.37 19.84 -4.69
C HIS A 448 -14.47 18.91 -5.24
N LYS A 449 -14.38 17.59 -4.99
CA LYS A 449 -15.37 16.61 -5.47
C LYS A 449 -16.59 16.48 -4.56
N ALA A 450 -16.41 16.78 -3.28
CA ALA A 450 -17.48 16.88 -2.31
C ALA A 450 -17.07 17.91 -1.24
N SER A 451 -18.04 18.41 -0.47
CA SER A 451 -17.73 19.28 0.66
C SER A 451 -16.91 18.51 1.71
N PRO A 452 -16.14 19.19 2.59
CA PRO A 452 -15.50 18.56 3.74
C PRO A 452 -16.46 17.70 4.56
N LYS A 453 -17.66 18.22 4.83
CA LYS A 453 -18.71 17.53 5.57
C LYS A 453 -19.16 16.23 4.88
N ASP A 454 -19.56 16.31 3.61
CA ASP A 454 -20.05 15.14 2.88
C ASP A 454 -18.95 14.06 2.76
N SER A 455 -17.71 14.49 2.59
CA SER A 455 -16.54 13.62 2.53
C SER A 455 -16.32 12.86 3.85
N LEU A 456 -16.39 13.56 4.99
CA LEU A 456 -16.25 12.95 6.32
C LEU A 456 -17.44 12.06 6.68
N LEU A 457 -18.67 12.49 6.36
CA LEU A 457 -19.90 11.76 6.64
C LEU A 457 -19.92 10.41 5.91
N SER A 458 -19.50 10.39 4.64
CA SER A 458 -19.37 9.16 3.84
C SER A 458 -18.37 8.18 4.47
N GLY A 459 -17.18 8.69 4.85
CA GLY A 459 -16.18 7.88 5.56
C GLY A 459 -16.68 7.37 6.91
N GLN A 460 -17.41 8.19 7.67
CA GLN A 460 -17.99 7.83 8.95
C GLN A 460 -18.96 6.66 8.82
N ALA A 461 -19.87 6.72 7.84
CA ALA A 461 -20.84 5.66 7.58
C ALA A 461 -20.15 4.34 7.22
N THR A 462 -19.09 4.39 6.41
CA THR A 462 -18.29 3.21 6.03
C THR A 462 -17.63 2.56 7.24
N VAL A 463 -16.98 3.36 8.07
CA VAL A 463 -16.31 2.89 9.30
C VAL A 463 -17.35 2.37 10.32
N GLN A 464 -18.47 3.06 10.49
CA GLN A 464 -19.52 2.67 11.44
C GLN A 464 -20.13 1.31 11.08
N ARG A 465 -20.39 1.06 9.79
CA ARG A 465 -20.92 -0.23 9.35
C ARG A 465 -19.97 -1.38 9.68
N ASP A 466 -18.66 -1.16 9.57
CA ASP A 466 -17.67 -2.16 9.97
C ASP A 466 -17.66 -2.36 11.49
N LEU A 467 -17.72 -1.26 12.27
CA LEU A 467 -17.93 -1.27 13.73
C LEU A 467 -19.11 -2.16 14.10
N ASP A 468 -20.27 -1.89 13.52
CA ASP A 468 -21.51 -2.63 13.77
C ASP A 468 -21.35 -4.11 13.39
N ALA A 469 -20.81 -4.41 12.20
CA ALA A 469 -20.62 -5.78 11.75
C ALA A 469 -19.72 -6.62 12.68
N PHE A 470 -18.72 -6.01 13.31
CA PHE A 470 -17.87 -6.70 14.28
C PHE A 470 -18.59 -6.93 15.61
N TYR A 471 -19.22 -5.90 16.18
CA TYR A 471 -19.90 -6.03 17.46
C TYR A 471 -21.16 -6.90 17.38
N ASP A 472 -21.82 -6.95 16.23
CA ASP A 472 -23.00 -7.79 15.97
C ASP A 472 -22.64 -9.20 15.50
N ARG A 473 -21.35 -9.51 15.29
CA ARG A 473 -20.87 -10.82 14.83
C ARG A 473 -21.45 -11.99 15.65
N ALA A 474 -21.60 -11.81 16.95
CA ALA A 474 -22.11 -12.83 17.86
C ALA A 474 -23.54 -13.29 17.53
N GLN A 475 -24.33 -12.46 16.84
CA GLN A 475 -25.71 -12.76 16.44
C GLN A 475 -25.79 -13.81 15.33
N HIS A 476 -24.72 -14.00 14.56
CA HIS A 476 -24.68 -14.96 13.45
C HIS A 476 -24.21 -16.34 13.91
N PRO A 477 -24.79 -17.44 13.40
CA PRO A 477 -24.40 -18.79 13.81
C PRO A 477 -23.00 -19.16 13.29
N ILE A 478 -22.25 -19.87 14.12
CA ILE A 478 -20.91 -20.37 13.79
C ILE A 478 -21.04 -21.52 12.79
N VAL A 479 -20.18 -21.51 11.77
CA VAL A 479 -20.07 -22.60 10.81
C VAL A 479 -18.85 -23.44 11.16
N ASP A 480 -19.07 -24.76 11.32
CA ASP A 480 -17.97 -25.72 11.36
C ASP A 480 -17.31 -25.85 9.97
N LEU A 481 -16.12 -25.27 9.83
CA LEU A 481 -15.32 -25.37 8.61
C LEU A 481 -14.89 -26.81 8.28
N GLY A 482 -14.95 -27.73 9.24
CA GLY A 482 -14.76 -29.16 9.02
C GLY A 482 -15.79 -29.77 8.07
N ILE A 483 -16.90 -29.09 7.78
CA ILE A 483 -17.86 -29.50 6.75
C ILE A 483 -17.26 -29.42 5.34
N LEU A 484 -16.38 -28.46 5.07
CA LEU A 484 -15.80 -28.24 3.74
C LEU A 484 -15.02 -29.47 3.26
N PRO A 485 -13.98 -29.98 3.97
CA PRO A 485 -13.26 -31.17 3.52
C PRO A 485 -14.15 -32.41 3.44
N LYS A 486 -15.20 -32.53 4.27
CA LYS A 486 -16.18 -33.63 4.19
C LYS A 486 -17.00 -33.55 2.91
N VAL A 487 -17.53 -32.37 2.58
CA VAL A 487 -18.29 -32.12 1.35
C VAL A 487 -17.40 -32.31 0.13
N PHE A 488 -16.18 -31.78 0.13
CA PHE A 488 -15.20 -32.01 -0.94
C PHE A 488 -14.87 -33.49 -1.13
N SER A 489 -14.65 -34.22 -0.03
CA SER A 489 -14.39 -35.65 -0.08
C SER A 489 -15.59 -36.41 -0.64
N ALA A 490 -16.81 -36.06 -0.22
CA ALA A 490 -18.04 -36.67 -0.72
C ALA A 490 -18.27 -36.39 -2.21
N LEU A 491 -18.09 -35.15 -2.67
CA LEU A 491 -18.20 -34.78 -4.08
C LEU A 491 -17.12 -35.46 -4.93
N THR A 492 -15.90 -35.55 -4.42
CA THR A 492 -14.80 -36.25 -5.11
C THR A 492 -15.10 -37.74 -5.23
N LEU A 493 -15.59 -38.37 -4.15
CA LEU A 493 -16.00 -39.78 -4.16
C LEU A 493 -17.16 -40.00 -5.13
N ALA A 494 -18.16 -39.12 -5.14
CA ALA A 494 -19.28 -39.17 -6.06
C ALA A 494 -18.83 -39.02 -7.52
N ALA A 495 -17.90 -38.11 -7.81
CA ALA A 495 -17.33 -37.92 -9.15
C ALA A 495 -16.53 -39.16 -9.59
N ILE A 496 -15.74 -39.77 -8.70
CA ILE A 496 -15.03 -41.02 -8.96
C ILE A 496 -16.02 -42.15 -9.25
N CYS A 497 -17.06 -42.31 -8.42
CA CYS A 497 -18.12 -43.30 -8.63
C CYS A 497 -18.85 -43.07 -9.97
N ALA A 498 -19.20 -41.83 -10.29
CA ALA A 498 -19.83 -41.48 -11.57
C ALA A 498 -18.91 -41.80 -12.76
N LEU A 499 -17.60 -41.50 -12.65
CA LEU A 499 -16.59 -41.89 -13.64
C LEU A 499 -16.52 -43.41 -13.79
N ILE A 500 -16.45 -44.16 -12.70
CA ILE A 500 -16.43 -45.63 -12.73
C ILE A 500 -17.70 -46.18 -13.38
N ILE A 501 -18.88 -45.68 -12.98
CA ILE A 501 -20.17 -46.10 -13.56
C ILE A 501 -20.21 -45.78 -15.06
N TRP A 502 -19.79 -44.58 -15.45
CA TRP A 502 -19.68 -44.18 -16.86
C TRP A 502 -18.71 -45.08 -17.63
N PHE A 503 -17.55 -45.40 -17.05
CA PHE A 503 -16.58 -46.35 -17.60
C PHE A 503 -17.14 -47.75 -17.81
N THR A 504 -17.93 -48.23 -16.85
CA THR A 504 -18.56 -49.56 -16.95
C THR A 504 -19.70 -49.60 -17.96
N ARG A 505 -20.36 -48.47 -18.22
CA ARG A 505 -21.46 -48.34 -19.20
C ARG A 505 -20.98 -48.13 -20.64
N LEU A 506 -19.76 -47.66 -20.85
CA LEU A 506 -19.15 -47.60 -22.17
C LEU A 506 -18.91 -49.03 -22.69
N ARG A 507 -19.52 -49.37 -23.85
CA ARG A 507 -19.30 -50.63 -24.57
C ARG A 507 -17.94 -50.62 -25.27
N LEU A 508 -16.87 -50.61 -24.48
CA LEU A 508 -15.48 -50.65 -24.95
C LEU A 508 -14.96 -52.09 -24.96
N GLY A 509 -14.19 -52.45 -25.98
CA GLY A 509 -13.45 -53.70 -26.07
C GLY A 509 -12.40 -53.85 -24.95
N ARG A 510 -11.86 -55.06 -24.78
CA ARG A 510 -10.90 -55.37 -23.69
C ARG A 510 -9.60 -54.57 -23.79
N LEU A 511 -9.13 -54.32 -25.02
CA LEU A 511 -7.97 -53.47 -25.33
C LEU A 511 -8.26 -51.99 -25.05
N GLU A 512 -9.36 -51.47 -25.58
CA GLU A 512 -9.81 -50.09 -25.38
C GLU A 512 -10.03 -49.75 -23.90
N ARG A 513 -10.52 -50.70 -23.08
CA ARG A 513 -10.62 -50.53 -21.62
C ARG A 513 -9.26 -50.42 -20.94
N ASN A 514 -8.26 -51.17 -21.39
CA ASN A 514 -6.91 -51.08 -20.84
C ASN A 514 -6.25 -49.76 -21.25
N GLU A 515 -6.39 -49.34 -22.50
CA GLU A 515 -5.89 -48.06 -22.99
C GLU A 515 -6.54 -46.88 -22.23
N ALA A 516 -7.85 -46.91 -22.05
CA ALA A 516 -8.55 -45.89 -21.27
C ALA A 516 -8.03 -45.82 -19.83
N LYS A 517 -7.87 -46.96 -19.14
CA LYS A 517 -7.32 -46.99 -17.77
C LYS A 517 -5.96 -46.31 -17.67
N TRP A 518 -5.05 -46.60 -18.60
CA TRP A 518 -3.74 -45.96 -18.64
C TRP A 518 -3.84 -44.47 -18.97
N ALA A 519 -4.72 -44.07 -19.88
CA ALA A 519 -4.98 -42.65 -20.18
C ALA A 519 -5.45 -41.87 -18.94
N TYR A 520 -6.42 -42.39 -18.17
CA TYR A 520 -6.85 -41.74 -16.92
C TYR A 520 -5.76 -41.75 -15.86
N LEU A 521 -4.94 -42.80 -15.77
CA LEU A 521 -3.82 -42.82 -14.84
C LEU A 521 -2.79 -41.73 -15.19
N PHE A 522 -2.50 -41.52 -16.47
CA PHE A 522 -1.59 -40.45 -16.91
C PHE A 522 -2.17 -39.05 -16.73
N ILE A 523 -3.48 -38.88 -16.87
CA ILE A 523 -4.17 -37.59 -16.66
C ILE A 523 -4.44 -37.33 -15.16
N SER A 524 -4.45 -38.38 -14.32
CA SER A 524 -4.80 -38.28 -12.90
C SER A 524 -3.98 -37.27 -12.09
N PRO A 525 -2.65 -37.09 -12.27
CA PRO A 525 -1.92 -36.06 -11.52
C PRO A 525 -2.43 -34.65 -11.84
N TRP A 526 -2.78 -34.37 -13.10
CA TRP A 526 -3.36 -33.09 -13.49
C TRP A 526 -4.77 -32.91 -12.93
N VAL A 527 -5.63 -33.94 -13.00
CA VAL A 527 -6.99 -33.87 -12.45
C VAL A 527 -6.98 -33.69 -10.93
N ILE A 528 -6.14 -34.45 -10.22
CA ILE A 528 -6.00 -34.33 -8.76
C ILE A 528 -5.49 -32.93 -8.42
N GLY A 529 -4.46 -32.44 -9.13
CA GLY A 529 -3.96 -31.08 -8.97
C GLY A 529 -5.05 -30.03 -9.21
N PHE A 530 -5.80 -30.14 -10.31
CA PHE A 530 -6.90 -29.23 -10.64
C PHE A 530 -8.00 -29.25 -9.57
N LEU A 531 -8.44 -30.43 -9.12
CA LEU A 531 -9.49 -30.55 -8.10
C LEU A 531 -9.02 -30.02 -6.75
N ALA A 532 -7.80 -30.35 -6.31
CA ALA A 532 -7.30 -30.00 -4.99
C ALA A 532 -6.78 -28.56 -4.91
N LEU A 533 -6.16 -28.03 -5.97
CA LEU A 533 -5.46 -26.74 -5.97
C LEU A 533 -6.18 -25.65 -6.75
N THR A 534 -7.17 -25.98 -7.59
CA THR A 534 -7.93 -24.99 -8.38
C THR A 534 -9.41 -25.00 -8.02
N LEU A 535 -10.12 -26.09 -8.32
CA LEU A 535 -11.57 -26.15 -8.14
C LEU A 535 -11.98 -26.19 -6.66
N GLY A 536 -11.21 -26.91 -5.82
CA GLY A 536 -11.45 -27.01 -4.38
C GLY A 536 -11.43 -25.65 -3.69
N PRO A 537 -10.30 -24.90 -3.74
CA PRO A 537 -10.22 -23.55 -3.18
C PRO A 537 -11.25 -22.59 -3.78
N MET A 538 -11.59 -22.72 -5.07
CA MET A 538 -12.64 -21.93 -5.72
C MET A 538 -14.03 -22.20 -5.11
N LEU A 539 -14.42 -23.46 -4.92
CA LEU A 539 -15.68 -23.80 -4.27
C LEU A 539 -15.69 -23.41 -2.78
N ALA A 540 -14.53 -23.48 -2.11
CA ALA A 540 -14.40 -23.00 -0.74
C ALA A 540 -14.58 -21.48 -0.66
N SER A 541 -14.05 -20.71 -1.61
CA SER A 541 -14.28 -19.26 -1.69
C SER A 541 -15.76 -18.93 -1.94
N LEU A 542 -16.47 -19.74 -2.75
CA LEU A 542 -17.91 -19.59 -2.91
C LEU A 542 -18.63 -19.75 -1.57
N PHE A 543 -18.29 -20.77 -0.81
CA PHE A 543 -18.84 -20.96 0.52
C PHE A 543 -18.52 -19.75 1.43
N PHE A 544 -17.27 -19.30 1.46
CA PHE A 544 -16.87 -18.16 2.28
C PHE A 544 -17.59 -16.87 1.89
N SER A 545 -18.01 -16.71 0.63
CA SER A 545 -18.79 -15.56 0.16
C SER A 545 -20.12 -15.36 0.90
N PHE A 546 -20.64 -16.40 1.56
CA PHE A 546 -21.84 -16.35 2.39
C PHE A 546 -21.54 -16.25 3.90
N THR A 547 -20.28 -16.05 4.26
CA THR A 547 -19.82 -16.00 5.66
C THR A 547 -19.15 -14.67 5.99
N GLN A 548 -19.19 -14.30 7.26
CA GLN A 548 -18.27 -13.34 7.86
C GLN A 548 -17.07 -14.14 8.40
N TYR A 549 -15.95 -14.04 7.69
CA TYR A 549 -14.73 -14.78 7.98
C TYR A 549 -13.50 -13.89 7.82
N ASP A 550 -12.63 -13.90 8.83
CA ASP A 550 -11.44 -13.07 8.99
C ASP A 550 -10.15 -13.89 9.15
N VAL A 551 -10.21 -15.19 8.86
CA VAL A 551 -9.11 -16.18 8.97
C VAL A 551 -8.70 -16.52 10.40
N LEU A 552 -8.67 -15.56 11.33
CA LEU A 552 -8.25 -15.79 12.71
C LEU A 552 -9.33 -16.36 13.60
N ASN A 553 -10.59 -15.98 13.35
CA ASN A 553 -11.72 -16.37 14.17
C ASN A 553 -12.67 -17.27 13.36
N GLU A 554 -13.57 -17.92 14.06
CA GLU A 554 -14.56 -18.85 13.48
C GLU A 554 -15.44 -18.18 12.41
N ALA A 555 -15.65 -18.86 11.28
CA ALA A 555 -16.52 -18.37 10.22
C ALA A 555 -17.98 -18.34 10.69
N ARG A 556 -18.71 -17.27 10.41
CA ARG A 556 -20.13 -17.14 10.78
C ARG A 556 -21.01 -16.94 9.56
N TRP A 557 -22.16 -17.60 9.52
CA TRP A 557 -23.04 -17.56 8.35
C TRP A 557 -23.85 -16.26 8.31
N VAL A 558 -23.67 -15.47 7.25
CA VAL A 558 -24.37 -14.19 7.05
C VAL A 558 -25.28 -14.22 5.82
N GLY A 559 -25.40 -15.37 5.14
CA GLY A 559 -26.20 -15.53 3.94
C GLY A 559 -25.76 -14.57 2.84
N PHE A 560 -26.72 -13.86 2.23
CA PHE A 560 -26.46 -12.94 1.11
C PHE A 560 -25.99 -11.54 1.54
N LYS A 561 -25.73 -11.29 2.83
CA LYS A 561 -25.34 -9.96 3.32
C LYS A 561 -24.13 -9.38 2.56
N ASN A 562 -23.10 -10.17 2.30
CA ASN A 562 -21.93 -9.69 1.55
C ASN A 562 -22.31 -9.19 0.15
N PHE A 563 -23.22 -9.87 -0.55
CA PHE A 563 -23.72 -9.43 -1.85
C PHE A 563 -24.65 -8.21 -1.74
N ALA A 564 -25.48 -8.13 -0.71
CA ALA A 564 -26.31 -6.96 -0.44
C ALA A 564 -25.44 -5.71 -0.18
N ASP A 565 -24.35 -5.86 0.58
CA ASP A 565 -23.40 -4.78 0.86
C ASP A 565 -22.66 -4.34 -0.42
N LEU A 566 -22.30 -5.28 -1.32
CA LEU A 566 -21.68 -4.98 -2.62
C LEU A 566 -22.55 -4.09 -3.53
N PHE A 567 -23.85 -4.36 -3.60
CA PHE A 567 -24.78 -3.63 -4.47
C PHE A 567 -25.53 -2.49 -3.78
N GLY A 568 -25.45 -2.42 -2.45
CA GLY A 568 -26.02 -1.37 -1.62
C GLY A 568 -24.96 -0.37 -1.19
N ALA A 569 -24.42 -0.57 0.02
CA ALA A 569 -23.57 0.40 0.69
C ALA A 569 -22.20 0.63 0.00
N ASP A 570 -21.62 -0.36 -0.68
CA ASP A 570 -20.34 -0.21 -1.40
C ASP A 570 -20.50 0.02 -2.90
N ARG A 571 -21.73 0.24 -3.37
CA ARG A 571 -22.08 0.29 -4.79
C ARG A 571 -21.17 1.23 -5.57
N ASP A 572 -20.97 2.45 -5.09
CA ASP A 572 -20.24 3.48 -5.83
C ASP A 572 -18.77 3.11 -6.01
N ARG A 573 -18.12 2.59 -4.95
CA ARG A 573 -16.73 2.14 -5.00
C ARG A 573 -16.57 0.93 -5.93
N ILE A 574 -17.48 -0.04 -5.84
CA ILE A 574 -17.48 -1.23 -6.71
C ILE A 574 -17.71 -0.82 -8.17
N PHE A 575 -18.70 0.02 -8.44
CA PHE A 575 -19.03 0.46 -9.79
C PHE A 575 -17.90 1.29 -10.39
N LYS A 576 -17.22 2.11 -9.60
CA LYS A 576 -16.03 2.84 -10.02
C LYS A 576 -14.89 1.88 -10.39
N ALA A 577 -14.63 0.87 -9.58
CA ALA A 577 -13.60 -0.12 -9.86
C ALA A 577 -13.87 -0.90 -11.15
N PHE A 578 -15.10 -1.39 -11.34
CA PHE A 578 -15.50 -2.07 -12.57
C PHE A 578 -15.55 -1.12 -13.77
N GLY A 579 -16.00 0.12 -13.59
CA GLY A 579 -16.00 1.15 -14.63
C GLY A 579 -14.59 1.49 -15.11
N ASN A 580 -13.62 1.58 -14.20
CA ASN A 580 -12.22 1.72 -14.54
C ASN A 580 -11.69 0.51 -15.32
N ALA A 581 -12.01 -0.71 -14.90
CA ALA A 581 -11.63 -1.92 -15.64
C ALA A 581 -12.27 -1.99 -17.04
N VAL A 582 -13.54 -1.57 -17.18
CA VAL A 582 -14.22 -1.45 -18.47
C VAL A 582 -13.56 -0.39 -19.34
N TYR A 583 -13.15 0.75 -18.78
CA TYR A 583 -12.40 1.77 -19.51
C TYR A 583 -11.05 1.25 -20.02
N LEU A 584 -10.28 0.58 -19.15
CA LEU A 584 -9.00 -0.04 -19.48
C LEU A 584 -9.19 -1.12 -20.56
N GLY A 585 -10.23 -1.94 -20.47
CA GLY A 585 -10.55 -2.96 -21.47
C GLY A 585 -11.02 -2.35 -22.79
N GLY A 586 -12.02 -1.47 -22.74
CA GLY A 586 -12.68 -0.89 -23.91
C GLY A 586 -11.78 0.01 -24.76
N ILE A 587 -10.81 0.69 -24.14
CA ILE A 587 -9.85 1.55 -24.87
C ILE A 587 -8.50 0.84 -25.02
N GLY A 588 -7.98 0.26 -23.93
CA GLY A 588 -6.65 -0.35 -23.93
C GLY A 588 -6.54 -1.59 -24.80
N VAL A 589 -7.58 -2.46 -24.84
CA VAL A 589 -7.52 -3.68 -25.65
C VAL A 589 -7.52 -3.34 -27.15
N PRO A 590 -8.45 -2.53 -27.70
CA PRO A 590 -8.39 -2.16 -29.12
C PRO A 590 -7.08 -1.47 -29.52
N LEU A 591 -6.55 -0.55 -28.70
CA LEU A 591 -5.28 0.10 -28.97
C LEU A 591 -4.10 -0.87 -28.93
N GLY A 592 -4.11 -1.83 -27.99
CA GLY A 592 -3.11 -2.90 -27.91
C GLY A 592 -3.15 -3.82 -29.13
N LEU A 593 -4.34 -4.24 -29.57
CA LEU A 593 -4.53 -5.04 -30.77
C LEU A 593 -4.03 -4.31 -32.02
N PHE A 594 -4.43 -3.05 -32.18
CA PHE A 594 -4.01 -2.20 -33.30
C PHE A 594 -2.50 -2.02 -33.33
N THR A 595 -1.89 -1.73 -32.19
CA THR A 595 -0.43 -1.53 -32.10
C THR A 595 0.32 -2.83 -32.39
N GLY A 596 -0.12 -3.95 -31.80
CA GLY A 596 0.47 -5.26 -32.03
C GLY A 596 0.38 -5.70 -33.50
N LEU A 597 -0.77 -5.48 -34.15
CA LEU A 597 -0.95 -5.77 -35.57
C LEU A 597 -0.10 -4.85 -36.45
N SER A 598 -0.06 -3.55 -36.18
CA SER A 598 0.78 -2.59 -36.92
C SER A 598 2.26 -2.96 -36.85
N VAL A 599 2.77 -3.31 -35.66
CA VAL A 599 4.15 -3.79 -35.47
C VAL A 599 4.36 -5.10 -36.23
N ALA A 600 3.43 -6.05 -36.13
CA ALA A 600 3.55 -7.33 -36.85
C ALA A 600 3.56 -7.15 -38.38
N LEU A 601 2.73 -6.26 -38.93
CA LEU A 601 2.70 -5.93 -40.36
C LEU A 601 4.02 -5.33 -40.84
N LEU A 602 4.57 -4.37 -40.09
CA LEU A 602 5.91 -3.81 -40.37
C LEU A 602 6.97 -4.93 -40.38
N LEU A 603 6.85 -5.88 -39.45
CA LEU A 603 7.80 -6.99 -39.29
C LEU A 603 7.51 -8.24 -40.13
N ASN A 604 6.45 -8.20 -40.95
CA ASN A 604 6.15 -9.23 -41.94
C ASN A 604 6.78 -8.95 -43.30
N THR A 605 7.53 -7.85 -43.43
CA THR A 605 8.24 -7.48 -44.66
C THR A 605 9.58 -8.21 -44.78
N ALA A 606 9.99 -8.55 -46.01
CA ALA A 606 11.28 -9.21 -46.30
C ALA A 606 12.48 -8.24 -46.26
N ALA A 607 12.54 -7.35 -45.27
CA ALA A 607 13.60 -6.35 -45.14
C ALA A 607 14.92 -6.95 -44.62
N LYS A 608 16.06 -6.32 -44.94
CA LYS A 608 17.35 -6.66 -44.32
C LYS A 608 17.37 -6.18 -42.87
N GLY A 609 17.88 -7.00 -41.94
CA GLY A 609 17.99 -6.64 -40.51
C GLY A 609 16.82 -7.10 -39.61
N MET A 610 15.86 -7.85 -40.15
CA MET A 610 14.63 -8.24 -39.44
C MET A 610 14.82 -9.04 -38.15
N ARG A 611 15.92 -9.77 -38.00
CA ARG A 611 16.26 -10.46 -36.73
C ARG A 611 16.49 -9.46 -35.59
N PHE A 612 17.13 -8.33 -35.88
CA PHE A 612 17.39 -7.28 -34.90
C PHE A 612 16.10 -6.57 -34.49
N TYR A 613 15.28 -6.17 -35.47
CA TYR A 613 13.99 -5.51 -35.20
C TYR A 613 13.04 -6.39 -34.39
N ARG A 614 12.90 -7.69 -34.73
CA ARG A 614 12.10 -8.63 -33.93
C ARG A 614 12.59 -8.73 -32.50
N THR A 615 13.90 -8.72 -32.29
CA THR A 615 14.48 -8.74 -30.94
C THR A 615 14.13 -7.45 -30.19
N LEU A 616 14.32 -6.29 -30.80
CA LEU A 616 14.06 -4.98 -30.19
C LEU A 616 12.59 -4.81 -29.75
N PHE A 617 11.64 -5.17 -30.61
CA PHE A 617 10.20 -5.09 -30.29
C PHE A 617 9.71 -6.20 -29.36
N TYR A 618 10.45 -7.31 -29.24
CA TYR A 618 10.10 -8.39 -28.32
C TYR A 618 10.68 -8.19 -26.91
N ILE A 619 11.80 -7.47 -26.76
CA ILE A 619 12.42 -7.17 -25.45
C ILE A 619 11.40 -6.66 -24.41
N PRO A 620 10.54 -5.66 -24.71
CA PRO A 620 9.53 -5.17 -23.76
C PRO A 620 8.59 -6.25 -23.22
N ALA A 621 8.28 -7.27 -24.03
CA ALA A 621 7.36 -8.34 -23.66
C ALA A 621 7.98 -9.38 -22.70
N ILE A 622 9.32 -9.40 -22.58
CA ILE A 622 10.04 -10.30 -21.66
C ILE A 622 10.25 -9.63 -20.30
N VAL A 623 10.23 -8.29 -20.24
CA VAL A 623 10.42 -7.55 -18.98
C VAL A 623 9.28 -7.88 -18.01
N PRO A 624 9.57 -8.31 -16.76
CA PRO A 624 8.54 -8.56 -15.77
C PRO A 624 7.63 -7.35 -15.57
N THR A 625 6.32 -7.56 -15.47
CA THR A 625 5.31 -6.48 -15.39
C THR A 625 5.63 -5.47 -14.28
N ILE A 626 6.03 -5.95 -13.10
CA ILE A 626 6.40 -5.08 -11.96
C ILE A 626 7.64 -4.24 -12.26
N ALA A 627 8.67 -4.83 -12.89
CA ALA A 627 9.88 -4.09 -13.27
C ALA A 627 9.58 -3.02 -14.32
N SER A 628 8.70 -3.34 -15.28
CA SER A 628 8.20 -2.39 -16.26
C SER A 628 7.41 -1.26 -15.60
N ALA A 629 6.46 -1.58 -14.71
CA ALA A 629 5.67 -0.60 -13.97
C ALA A 629 6.56 0.40 -13.23
N VAL A 630 7.58 -0.08 -12.49
CA VAL A 630 8.54 0.78 -11.79
C VAL A 630 9.34 1.63 -12.76
N LEU A 631 9.78 1.12 -13.92
CA LEU A 631 10.45 1.94 -14.93
C LEU A 631 9.53 3.06 -15.44
N TRP A 632 8.26 2.72 -15.69
CA TRP A 632 7.28 3.66 -16.24
C TRP A 632 6.86 4.76 -15.26
N THR A 633 6.95 4.56 -13.94
CA THR A 633 6.74 5.66 -12.98
C THR A 633 7.77 6.78 -13.17
N TRP A 634 9.01 6.46 -13.55
CA TRP A 634 10.03 7.47 -13.89
C TRP A 634 9.73 8.15 -15.23
N VAL A 635 9.34 7.37 -16.25
CA VAL A 635 9.03 7.88 -17.59
C VAL A 635 7.84 8.87 -17.57
N LEU A 636 6.84 8.56 -16.74
CA LEU A 636 5.58 9.31 -16.59
C LEU A 636 5.63 10.36 -15.47
N THR A 637 6.82 10.68 -14.95
CA THR A 637 6.95 11.74 -13.95
C THR A 637 6.54 13.10 -14.55
N PRO A 638 5.64 13.87 -13.91
CA PRO A 638 5.17 15.15 -14.42
C PRO A 638 6.26 16.22 -14.64
N ASP A 639 7.33 16.18 -13.85
CA ASP A 639 8.47 17.11 -13.95
C ASP A 639 9.16 16.98 -15.32
N ALA A 640 9.06 18.02 -16.15
CA ALA A 640 9.60 18.04 -17.51
C ALA A 640 11.14 17.92 -17.57
N ASN A 641 11.85 18.11 -16.45
CA ASN A 641 13.30 17.89 -16.37
C ASN A 641 13.66 16.42 -16.13
N LYS A 642 12.68 15.57 -15.80
CA LYS A 642 12.89 14.19 -15.35
C LYS A 642 12.07 13.18 -16.14
N GLY A 643 10.79 13.48 -16.35
CA GLY A 643 9.88 12.65 -17.13
C GLY A 643 10.22 12.74 -18.61
N LEU A 644 10.55 11.61 -19.22
CA LEU A 644 10.92 11.56 -20.65
C LEU A 644 9.77 12.02 -21.55
N ILE A 645 8.54 11.59 -21.25
CA ILE A 645 7.38 11.96 -22.06
C ILE A 645 7.03 13.43 -21.87
N ASN A 646 7.06 13.93 -20.62
CA ASN A 646 6.76 15.34 -20.36
C ASN A 646 7.84 16.28 -20.88
N SER A 647 9.12 15.92 -20.78
CA SER A 647 10.22 16.65 -21.41
C SER A 647 9.97 16.83 -22.90
N TYR A 648 9.72 15.72 -23.61
CA TYR A 648 9.40 15.76 -25.04
C TYR A 648 8.14 16.60 -25.33
N TRP A 649 7.06 16.41 -24.56
CA TRP A 649 5.80 17.15 -24.73
C TRP A 649 6.00 18.66 -24.57
N THR A 650 6.71 19.08 -23.51
CA THR A 650 6.99 20.49 -23.24
C THR A 650 7.84 21.13 -24.33
N HIS A 651 8.78 20.40 -24.93
CA HIS A 651 9.64 20.93 -25.99
C HIS A 651 9.00 20.89 -27.40
N THR A 652 7.91 20.14 -27.59
CA THR A 652 7.27 19.96 -28.92
C THR A 652 5.80 20.38 -28.91
N LEU A 653 4.96 19.62 -28.23
CA LEU A 653 3.51 19.76 -28.25
C LEU A 653 3.02 21.03 -27.56
N THR A 654 3.66 21.44 -26.45
CA THR A 654 3.27 22.68 -25.77
C THR A 654 3.50 23.92 -26.65
N PRO A 655 4.66 24.12 -27.32
CA PRO A 655 4.85 25.19 -28.29
C PRO A 655 3.88 25.16 -29.48
N TRP A 656 3.51 23.98 -29.96
CA TRP A 656 2.68 23.85 -31.17
C TRP A 656 1.18 23.99 -30.91
N LEU A 657 0.70 23.46 -29.77
CA LEU A 657 -0.73 23.33 -29.48
C LEU A 657 -1.16 24.15 -28.25
N GLY A 658 -0.23 24.73 -27.50
CA GLY A 658 -0.51 25.43 -26.25
C GLY A 658 -0.99 24.51 -25.11
N VAL A 659 -0.87 23.19 -25.26
CA VAL A 659 -1.36 22.21 -24.28
C VAL A 659 -0.27 21.86 -23.28
N ALA A 660 -0.53 22.07 -21.99
CA ALA A 660 0.36 21.68 -20.92
C ALA A 660 0.49 20.15 -20.82
N PRO A 661 1.68 19.62 -20.49
CA PRO A 661 1.85 18.18 -20.35
C PRO A 661 1.04 17.65 -19.16
N PRO A 662 0.50 16.43 -19.24
CA PRO A 662 -0.35 15.88 -18.19
C PRO A 662 0.46 15.49 -16.95
N ALA A 663 -0.22 15.47 -15.80
CA ALA A 663 0.35 14.98 -14.54
C ALA A 663 0.28 13.44 -14.39
N TRP A 664 -0.09 12.71 -15.46
CA TRP A 664 -0.15 11.24 -15.51
C TRP A 664 -0.78 10.60 -14.26
N LEU A 665 0.06 9.95 -13.44
CA LEU A 665 -0.34 9.21 -12.25
C LEU A 665 -0.88 10.10 -11.14
N GLN A 666 -0.55 11.40 -11.15
CA GLN A 666 -1.01 12.41 -10.19
C GLN A 666 -2.27 13.15 -10.67
N SER A 667 -2.90 12.74 -11.78
CA SER A 667 -4.19 13.27 -12.24
C SER A 667 -5.24 12.16 -12.37
N ALA A 668 -6.46 12.43 -11.89
CA ALA A 668 -7.60 11.51 -12.00
C ALA A 668 -7.95 11.20 -13.46
N ASP A 669 -7.79 12.19 -14.35
CA ASP A 669 -8.14 12.09 -15.76
C ASP A 669 -7.08 11.33 -16.58
N TRP A 670 -5.80 11.47 -16.21
CA TRP A 670 -4.69 10.93 -17.00
C TRP A 670 -4.12 9.61 -16.50
N SER A 671 -4.34 9.27 -15.23
CA SER A 671 -3.76 8.08 -14.60
C SER A 671 -4.20 6.77 -15.26
N LYS A 672 -5.45 6.65 -15.72
CA LYS A 672 -5.90 5.49 -16.52
C LYS A 672 -5.22 5.44 -17.89
N ASN A 673 -5.06 6.57 -18.55
CA ASN A 673 -4.35 6.66 -19.83
C ASN A 673 -2.88 6.27 -19.68
N ALA A 674 -2.26 6.62 -18.54
CA ALA A 674 -0.91 6.20 -18.21
C ALA A 674 -0.77 4.66 -18.18
N LEU A 675 -1.74 3.95 -17.58
CA LEU A 675 -1.79 2.49 -17.58
C LEU A 675 -2.00 1.90 -18.98
N ILE A 676 -2.81 2.54 -19.82
CA ILE A 676 -3.03 2.13 -21.21
C ILE A 676 -1.74 2.28 -22.03
N VAL A 677 -1.08 3.44 -21.96
CA VAL A 677 0.17 3.72 -22.68
C VAL A 677 1.26 2.73 -22.26
N GLN A 678 1.41 2.48 -20.96
CA GLN A 678 2.34 1.46 -20.46
C GLN A 678 1.97 0.07 -20.99
N GLY A 679 0.69 -0.28 -21.06
CA GLY A 679 0.24 -1.57 -21.58
C GLY A 679 0.57 -1.79 -23.06
N ILE A 680 0.46 -0.74 -23.87
CA ILE A 680 0.78 -0.77 -25.31
C ILE A 680 2.26 -1.09 -25.53
N TRP A 681 3.15 -0.68 -24.63
CA TRP A 681 4.58 -1.00 -24.70
C TRP A 681 4.85 -2.52 -24.69
N GLY A 682 4.00 -3.29 -24.02
CA GLY A 682 4.04 -4.76 -23.96
C GLY A 682 3.47 -5.48 -25.19
N ALA A 683 3.03 -4.76 -26.24
CA ALA A 683 2.36 -5.33 -27.42
C ALA A 683 3.22 -6.36 -28.20
N GLY A 684 4.53 -6.42 -27.94
CA GLY A 684 5.45 -7.42 -28.50
C GLY A 684 5.09 -8.88 -28.18
N SER A 685 4.31 -9.16 -27.13
CA SER A 685 3.84 -10.52 -26.81
C SER A 685 2.84 -11.03 -27.86
N GLY A 686 1.85 -10.18 -28.21
CA GLY A 686 0.87 -10.48 -29.25
C GLY A 686 1.46 -10.48 -30.66
N MET A 687 2.57 -9.76 -30.89
CA MET A 687 3.27 -9.70 -32.18
C MET A 687 3.65 -11.09 -32.72
N LEU A 688 4.13 -12.02 -31.88
CA LEU A 688 4.48 -13.37 -32.35
C LEU A 688 3.25 -14.14 -32.83
N LEU A 689 2.13 -14.00 -32.12
CA LEU A 689 0.86 -14.60 -32.50
C LEU A 689 0.33 -13.97 -33.80
N TRP A 690 0.43 -12.64 -33.95
CA TRP A 690 0.10 -11.93 -35.18
C TRP A 690 0.97 -12.37 -36.36
N LEU A 691 2.28 -12.50 -36.18
CA LEU A 691 3.21 -12.96 -37.22
C LEU A 691 2.93 -14.41 -37.62
N ALA A 692 2.56 -15.28 -36.67
CA ALA A 692 2.15 -16.65 -36.98
C ALA A 692 0.87 -16.65 -37.83
N GLY A 693 -0.13 -15.84 -37.45
CA GLY A 693 -1.36 -15.67 -38.22
C GLY A 693 -1.13 -15.12 -39.63
N LEU A 694 -0.34 -14.06 -39.75
CA LEU A 694 -0.01 -13.44 -41.03
C LEU A 694 0.71 -14.40 -41.97
N LYS A 695 1.55 -15.29 -41.44
CA LYS A 695 2.22 -16.34 -42.22
C LYS A 695 1.32 -17.53 -42.56
N GLY A 696 0.22 -17.71 -41.82
CA GLY A 696 -0.78 -18.74 -42.11
C GLY A 696 -1.61 -18.42 -43.34
N VAL A 697 -1.76 -17.13 -43.69
CA VAL A 697 -2.53 -16.72 -44.87
C VAL A 697 -1.90 -17.26 -46.15
N SER A 698 -2.62 -18.11 -46.88
CA SER A 698 -2.11 -18.75 -48.10
C SER A 698 -1.62 -17.73 -49.13
N PRO A 699 -0.38 -17.87 -49.66
CA PRO A 699 0.14 -17.03 -50.75
C PRO A 699 -0.76 -17.02 -51.98
N THR A 700 -1.46 -18.13 -52.27
CA THR A 700 -2.34 -18.27 -53.44
C THR A 700 -3.48 -17.26 -53.46
N LEU A 701 -3.98 -16.83 -52.29
CA LEU A 701 -5.03 -15.80 -52.21
C LEU A 701 -4.50 -14.42 -52.64
N TYR A 702 -3.24 -14.11 -52.33
CA TYR A 702 -2.59 -12.87 -52.75
C TYR A 702 -2.24 -12.87 -54.24
N GLU A 703 -1.79 -14.01 -54.77
CA GLU A 703 -1.51 -14.17 -56.21
C GLU A 703 -2.78 -14.05 -57.05
N ALA A 704 -3.85 -14.78 -56.68
CA ALA A 704 -5.13 -14.72 -57.38
C ALA A 704 -5.72 -13.30 -57.37
N SER A 705 -5.75 -12.65 -56.21
CA SER A 705 -6.27 -11.27 -56.12
C SER A 705 -5.40 -10.24 -56.84
N GLY A 706 -4.08 -10.48 -56.96
CA GLY A 706 -3.18 -9.66 -57.74
C GLY A 706 -3.46 -9.75 -59.25
N ILE A 707 -3.79 -10.95 -59.74
CA ILE A 707 -4.24 -11.16 -61.13
C ILE A 707 -5.58 -10.44 -61.38
N ASP A 708 -6.49 -10.44 -60.40
CA ASP A 708 -7.78 -9.73 -60.45
C ASP A 708 -7.66 -8.19 -60.28
N GLY A 709 -6.45 -7.65 -60.17
CA GLY A 709 -6.21 -6.20 -60.07
C GLY A 709 -6.48 -5.58 -58.70
N ALA A 710 -6.56 -6.39 -57.63
CA ALA A 710 -6.78 -5.88 -56.28
C ALA A 710 -5.58 -5.05 -55.78
N THR A 711 -5.86 -3.87 -55.26
CA THR A 711 -4.85 -3.01 -54.61
C THR A 711 -4.42 -3.60 -53.25
N PRO A 712 -3.22 -3.28 -52.73
CA PRO A 712 -2.76 -3.75 -51.41
C PRO A 712 -3.73 -3.40 -50.25
N LYS A 713 -4.40 -2.24 -50.34
CA LYS A 713 -5.44 -1.86 -49.37
C LYS A 713 -6.66 -2.79 -49.45
N GLN A 714 -7.08 -3.19 -50.65
CA GLN A 714 -8.16 -4.15 -50.84
C GLN A 714 -7.75 -5.54 -50.34
N GLN A 715 -6.53 -6.00 -50.65
CA GLN A 715 -5.99 -7.27 -50.14
C GLN A 715 -5.91 -7.30 -48.60
N PHE A 716 -5.53 -6.20 -47.96
CA PHE A 716 -5.53 -6.12 -46.49
C PHE A 716 -6.94 -6.30 -45.91
N TRP A 717 -7.90 -5.48 -46.32
CA TRP A 717 -9.25 -5.48 -45.72
C TRP A 717 -10.12 -6.66 -46.14
N LYS A 718 -9.90 -7.25 -47.33
CA LYS A 718 -10.73 -8.34 -47.88
C LYS A 718 -10.13 -9.74 -47.70
N ILE A 719 -8.81 -9.85 -47.53
CA ILE A 719 -8.13 -11.15 -47.39
C ILE A 719 -7.46 -11.24 -46.03
N THR A 720 -6.53 -10.34 -45.73
CA THR A 720 -5.66 -10.43 -44.55
C THR A 720 -6.46 -10.29 -43.25
N PHE A 721 -7.24 -9.22 -43.11
CA PHE A 721 -7.98 -8.92 -41.89
C PHE A 721 -9.04 -9.98 -41.55
N PRO A 722 -9.85 -10.48 -42.52
CA PRO A 722 -10.76 -11.61 -42.29
C PRO A 722 -10.05 -12.89 -41.86
N GLN A 723 -8.92 -13.24 -42.48
CA GLN A 723 -8.15 -14.44 -42.13
C GLN A 723 -7.51 -14.34 -40.73
N LEU A 724 -7.23 -13.12 -40.25
CA LEU A 724 -6.75 -12.88 -38.89
C LEU A 724 -7.86 -12.86 -37.83
N SER A 725 -9.14 -12.93 -38.22
CA SER A 725 -10.27 -12.80 -37.30
C SER A 725 -10.28 -13.80 -36.13
N PRO A 726 -9.83 -15.07 -36.24
CA PRO A 726 -9.74 -15.96 -35.08
C PRO A 726 -8.71 -15.48 -34.04
N ILE A 727 -7.61 -14.88 -34.50
CA ILE A 727 -6.55 -14.34 -33.63
C ILE A 727 -7.00 -13.00 -33.02
N ILE A 728 -7.69 -12.15 -33.79
CA ILE A 728 -8.35 -10.94 -33.27
C ILE A 728 -9.32 -11.33 -32.17
N PHE A 729 -10.16 -12.34 -32.39
CA PHE A 729 -11.11 -12.84 -31.41
C PHE A 729 -10.41 -13.33 -30.15
N PHE A 730 -9.44 -14.23 -30.27
CA PHE A 730 -8.69 -14.76 -29.13
C PHE A 730 -8.03 -13.63 -28.30
N ASN A 731 -7.30 -12.73 -28.94
CA ASN A 731 -6.64 -11.62 -28.25
C ASN A 731 -7.63 -10.62 -27.65
N THR A 732 -8.80 -10.43 -28.27
CA THR A 732 -9.87 -9.61 -27.71
C THR A 732 -10.42 -10.23 -26.43
N VAL A 733 -10.76 -11.53 -26.46
CA VAL A 733 -11.25 -12.25 -25.27
C VAL A 733 -10.20 -12.18 -24.15
N MET A 734 -8.96 -12.56 -24.44
CA MET A 734 -7.87 -12.53 -23.46
C MET A 734 -7.58 -11.13 -22.93
N GLY A 735 -7.63 -10.11 -23.79
CA GLY A 735 -7.43 -8.71 -23.41
C GLY A 735 -8.51 -8.20 -22.45
N PHE A 736 -9.79 -8.49 -22.72
CA PHE A 736 -10.89 -8.10 -21.84
C PHE A 736 -10.84 -8.85 -20.50
N ILE A 737 -10.49 -10.14 -20.49
CA ILE A 737 -10.23 -10.90 -19.26
C ILE A 737 -9.10 -10.23 -18.46
N GLY A 738 -7.98 -9.92 -19.13
CA GLY A 738 -6.83 -9.26 -18.51
C GLY A 738 -7.18 -7.90 -17.91
N ALA A 739 -7.97 -7.07 -18.61
CA ALA A 739 -8.42 -5.78 -18.10
C ALA A 739 -9.31 -5.90 -16.85
N MET A 740 -10.17 -6.91 -16.78
CA MET A 740 -10.97 -7.21 -15.58
C MET A 740 -10.12 -7.73 -14.41
N GLN A 741 -8.98 -8.36 -14.71
CA GLN A 741 -8.05 -8.93 -13.74
C GLN A 741 -6.86 -8.01 -13.41
N GLU A 742 -6.86 -6.77 -13.89
CA GLU A 742 -5.76 -5.84 -13.71
C GLU A 742 -5.49 -5.57 -12.21
N PHE A 743 -4.25 -5.79 -11.78
CA PHE A 743 -3.80 -5.57 -10.41
C PHE A 743 -2.38 -5.04 -10.37
N ASP A 744 -1.44 -5.74 -11.03
CA ASP A 744 0.00 -5.50 -10.89
C ASP A 744 0.39 -4.05 -11.17
N ARG A 745 -0.14 -3.45 -12.23
CA ARG A 745 0.27 -2.08 -12.63
C ARG A 745 -0.39 -1.04 -11.73
N SER A 746 -1.66 -1.21 -11.40
CA SER A 746 -2.35 -0.34 -10.42
C SER A 746 -1.69 -0.40 -9.05
N TYR A 747 -1.23 -1.58 -8.61
CA TYR A 747 -0.54 -1.76 -7.34
C TYR A 747 0.88 -1.18 -7.37
N ALA A 748 1.65 -1.41 -8.44
CA ALA A 748 3.05 -1.00 -8.53
C ALA A 748 3.25 0.48 -8.88
N MET A 749 2.34 1.07 -9.66
CA MET A 749 2.43 2.46 -10.13
C MET A 749 1.60 3.43 -9.29
N LYS A 750 1.03 3.00 -8.16
CA LYS A 750 0.25 3.90 -7.30
C LYS A 750 1.14 5.03 -6.75
N PRO A 751 0.68 6.30 -6.76
CA PRO A 751 1.49 7.43 -6.30
C PRO A 751 1.83 7.39 -4.81
N SER A 752 0.97 6.77 -3.99
CA SER A 752 1.15 6.66 -2.55
C SER A 752 0.98 5.22 -2.08
N SER A 753 1.78 4.81 -1.10
CA SER A 753 1.61 3.55 -0.39
C SER A 753 0.26 3.51 0.33
N ASP A 754 -0.17 4.67 0.83
CA ASP A 754 -1.31 4.88 1.70
C ASP A 754 -2.35 5.80 1.02
N GLY A 755 -3.64 5.45 1.13
CA GLY A 755 -4.74 6.21 0.53
C GLY A 755 -5.34 5.62 -0.76
N PRO A 756 -6.11 6.44 -1.51
CA PRO A 756 -6.71 6.08 -2.80
C PRO A 756 -5.69 5.58 -3.85
N ILE A 757 -6.14 4.70 -4.75
CA ILE A 757 -5.28 4.20 -5.85
C ILE A 757 -5.40 5.12 -7.05
N GLY A 758 -4.41 6.03 -7.14
CA GLY A 758 -4.47 7.18 -8.03
C GLY A 758 -5.47 8.23 -7.51
N PRO A 759 -5.37 9.48 -7.97
CA PRO A 759 -6.26 10.54 -7.53
C PRO A 759 -7.73 10.18 -7.75
N ASP A 760 -8.53 10.31 -6.71
CA ASP A 760 -9.94 9.93 -6.67
C ASP A 760 -10.17 8.47 -7.12
N ASN A 761 -9.31 7.53 -6.71
CA ASN A 761 -9.44 6.11 -7.07
C ASN A 761 -9.53 5.86 -8.60
N SER A 762 -8.92 6.72 -9.41
CA SER A 762 -8.93 6.61 -10.87
C SER A 762 -8.27 5.33 -11.39
N MET A 763 -7.33 4.76 -10.63
CA MET A 763 -6.62 3.51 -10.97
C MET A 763 -7.19 2.30 -10.22
N LEU A 764 -8.27 2.48 -9.45
CA LEU A 764 -8.89 1.41 -8.66
C LEU A 764 -9.49 0.34 -9.58
N THR A 765 -9.14 -0.94 -9.35
CA THR A 765 -9.62 -2.09 -10.11
C THR A 765 -10.34 -3.10 -9.21
N PRO A 766 -11.23 -3.97 -9.77
CA PRO A 766 -11.98 -4.93 -8.96
C PRO A 766 -11.10 -5.88 -8.17
N VAL A 767 -10.00 -6.37 -8.77
CA VAL A 767 -9.04 -7.25 -8.10
C VAL A 767 -8.31 -6.52 -6.96
N TYR A 768 -8.02 -5.23 -7.12
CA TYR A 768 -7.45 -4.44 -6.03
C TYR A 768 -8.43 -4.25 -4.86
N VAL A 769 -9.72 -4.01 -5.15
CA VAL A 769 -10.76 -3.93 -4.10
C VAL A 769 -10.88 -5.26 -3.34
N LEU A 770 -10.84 -6.38 -4.06
CA LEU A 770 -10.78 -7.72 -3.46
C LEU A 770 -9.55 -7.86 -2.56
N PHE A 771 -8.37 -7.47 -3.07
CA PHE A 771 -7.11 -7.56 -2.34
C PHE A 771 -7.15 -6.76 -1.04
N GLN A 772 -7.61 -5.51 -1.07
CA GLN A 772 -7.74 -4.68 0.14
C GLN A 772 -8.68 -5.33 1.15
N ASN A 773 -9.85 -5.78 0.71
CA ASN A 773 -10.81 -6.41 1.62
C ASN A 773 -10.27 -7.71 2.21
N GLY A 774 -9.62 -8.57 1.41
CA GLY A 774 -9.12 -9.85 1.89
C GLY A 774 -7.88 -9.73 2.78
N PHE A 775 -6.93 -8.87 2.41
CA PHE A 775 -5.58 -8.90 2.97
C PHE A 775 -5.18 -7.65 3.75
N THR A 776 -5.95 -6.56 3.65
CA THR A 776 -5.75 -5.35 4.46
C THR A 776 -6.81 -5.25 5.56
N PHE A 777 -8.08 -5.44 5.21
CA PHE A 777 -9.19 -5.36 6.18
C PHE A 777 -9.60 -6.71 6.75
N PHE A 778 -9.05 -7.82 6.20
CA PHE A 778 -9.33 -9.19 6.61
C PHE A 778 -10.83 -9.54 6.61
N LYS A 779 -11.56 -9.08 5.59
CA LYS A 779 -12.93 -9.47 5.27
C LYS A 779 -12.91 -10.54 4.18
N MET A 780 -12.38 -11.73 4.47
CA MET A 780 -12.21 -12.79 3.46
C MET A 780 -13.52 -13.26 2.85
N GLY A 781 -14.60 -13.28 3.64
CA GLY A 781 -15.92 -13.62 3.10
C GLY A 781 -16.41 -12.59 2.08
N TYR A 782 -16.32 -11.30 2.41
CA TYR A 782 -16.67 -10.22 1.49
C TYR A 782 -15.77 -10.18 0.26
N ALA A 783 -14.45 -10.36 0.42
CA ALA A 783 -13.50 -10.46 -0.68
C ALA A 783 -13.83 -11.64 -1.62
N SER A 784 -14.28 -12.76 -1.06
CA SER A 784 -14.74 -13.91 -1.86
C SER A 784 -16.01 -13.57 -2.66
N ALA A 785 -16.95 -12.80 -2.11
CA ALA A 785 -18.11 -12.32 -2.85
C ALA A 785 -17.71 -11.42 -4.04
N ILE A 786 -16.73 -10.53 -3.86
CA ILE A 786 -16.15 -9.73 -4.96
C ILE A 786 -15.54 -10.64 -6.04
N ALA A 787 -14.79 -11.68 -5.63
CA ALA A 787 -14.18 -12.63 -6.57
C ALA A 787 -15.22 -13.32 -7.47
N TRP A 788 -16.35 -13.72 -6.89
CA TRP A 788 -17.45 -14.34 -7.62
C TRP A 788 -18.20 -13.36 -8.53
N LEU A 789 -18.30 -12.09 -8.14
CA LEU A 789 -18.82 -11.04 -9.02
C LEU A 789 -17.90 -10.82 -10.23
N ILE A 790 -16.59 -10.74 -10.02
CA ILE A 790 -15.60 -10.65 -11.11
C ILE A 790 -15.72 -11.85 -12.06
N PHE A 791 -15.77 -13.07 -11.50
CA PHE A 791 -15.94 -14.29 -12.28
C PHE A 791 -17.23 -14.28 -13.12
N ALA A 792 -18.36 -13.93 -12.52
CA ALA A 792 -19.65 -13.87 -13.21
C ALA A 792 -19.63 -12.86 -14.38
N ILE A 793 -19.02 -11.68 -14.17
CA ILE A 793 -18.88 -10.66 -15.21
C ILE A 793 -17.97 -11.15 -16.35
N ILE A 794 -16.83 -11.78 -16.03
CA ILE A 794 -15.93 -12.36 -17.03
C ILE A 794 -16.68 -13.42 -17.85
N VAL A 795 -17.39 -14.35 -17.21
CA VAL A 795 -18.18 -15.38 -17.90
C VAL A 795 -19.25 -14.75 -18.80
N ALA A 796 -19.96 -13.72 -18.33
CA ALA A 796 -20.97 -13.03 -19.12
C ALA A 796 -20.37 -12.32 -20.35
N LEU A 797 -19.22 -11.65 -20.19
CA LEU A 797 -18.49 -10.99 -21.28
C LEU A 797 -17.99 -12.01 -22.30
N THR A 798 -17.33 -13.08 -21.84
CA THR A 798 -16.83 -14.15 -22.71
C THR A 798 -17.98 -14.85 -23.44
N PHE A 799 -19.06 -15.21 -22.75
CA PHE A 799 -20.25 -15.80 -23.38
C PHE A 799 -20.83 -14.89 -24.47
N THR A 800 -20.90 -13.58 -24.22
CA THR A 800 -21.37 -12.60 -25.19
C THR A 800 -20.43 -12.52 -26.41
N GLN A 801 -19.11 -12.52 -26.19
CA GLN A 801 -18.11 -12.53 -27.26
C GLN A 801 -18.24 -13.79 -28.12
N PHE A 802 -18.35 -14.98 -27.52
CA PHE A 802 -18.53 -16.24 -28.24
C PHE A 802 -19.86 -16.30 -29.00
N ARG A 803 -20.94 -15.72 -28.45
CA ARG A 803 -22.24 -15.63 -29.15
C ARG A 803 -22.16 -14.71 -30.37
N LEU A 804 -21.29 -13.70 -30.35
CA LEU A 804 -21.07 -12.78 -31.48
C LEU A 804 -20.04 -13.31 -32.49
N ALA A 805 -19.14 -14.22 -32.10
CA ALA A 805 -18.06 -14.73 -32.93
C ALA A 805 -18.51 -15.25 -34.31
N PRO A 806 -19.61 -16.03 -34.46
CA PRO A 806 -20.03 -16.53 -35.78
C PRO A 806 -20.39 -15.43 -36.79
N LYS A 807 -20.61 -14.18 -36.35
CA LYS A 807 -20.96 -13.07 -37.23
C LYS A 807 -19.76 -12.42 -37.93
N TRP A 808 -18.54 -12.63 -37.44
CA TRP A 808 -17.36 -11.90 -37.92
C TRP A 808 -16.04 -12.67 -37.85
N VAL A 809 -16.04 -13.87 -37.25
CA VAL A 809 -14.88 -14.78 -37.23
C VAL A 809 -15.00 -15.77 -38.38
N HIS A 810 -13.97 -15.84 -39.20
CA HIS A 810 -13.83 -16.75 -40.32
C HIS A 810 -12.76 -17.79 -40.01
N TYR A 811 -13.15 -19.06 -39.92
CA TYR A 811 -12.21 -20.17 -39.79
C TYR A 811 -11.92 -20.74 -41.17
N GLU A 812 -10.66 -21.12 -41.43
CA GLU A 812 -10.23 -21.74 -42.69
C GLU A 812 -11.04 -23.00 -43.07
N ALA A 813 -11.66 -23.66 -42.09
CA ALA A 813 -12.43 -24.88 -42.28
C ALA A 813 -13.95 -24.66 -42.54
N GLU A 814 -14.46 -23.43 -42.42
CA GLU A 814 -15.86 -23.11 -42.67
C GLU A 814 -16.01 -22.08 -43.79
N LYS A 815 -15.76 -22.52 -45.02
CA LYS A 815 -16.58 -22.27 -46.22
C LYS A 815 -16.03 -22.98 -47.45
#